data_AF-A0A348MLH3-F1
#
_entry.id   AF-A0A348MLH3-F1
#
_cell.length_a   1.000
_cell.length_b   1.000
_cell.length_c   1.000
_cell.angle_alpha   90.00
_cell.angle_beta   90.00
_cell.angle_gamma   90.00
#
_symmetry.space_group_name_H-M   'P 1'
#
loop_
_entity.id
_entity.type
_entity.pdbx_description
1 polymer ?
#
loop_
_entity_poly.entity_id
_entity_poly.type
_entity_poly.pdbx_seq_one_letter_code
_entity_poly.pdbx_strand_id
1 'polypeptide(L)'
;MIKKIFIFFILILPLFIISQNFDGLKVYVWDNDYGAIFYNPDNSTQLIGYEYNLLKSFSKLGFNQGTNLFYGDTLPRRFSMLNDYAAIFIVTGHHPIAARNQMFTSSQIDSLSRYLDAGGCVYFEGNNVMEYLKINYPVFYGKYFNDTIVSTPYSRFIDTLITNTSFCRDYIFAYPTHTVADSGVDYLYTKDPTIDAPYYYNVLNYDERNKLYRSTATAYTPPESKDGKYYYFRGRVFVQTVDLGAFSNGDGRLARQLPDSTKNILMRTSYLRDILRFFGLAQTLLVVDDKSDTIATSVYRVFSRSVDFDTVFTRTSSGPSYTTLARYNSVFWYSDSVDYPLTLTDTVNISTYLDFGGNLFFSSMNVAEQFGSNNLFLRKYLGINLVSDSFGTNTIYGKSFWETNPITDSFTVIKPSTNYEPDEITIYDQVITDTAFIASGRPNHLCGTYTSNGSFKTVFLTFPFQNTNVQLKAGYPTDSIIKITLQDIFNYDLNFDPLYTSTENYDFECNYKIEKDRIVVNIFVDRYFNGHVRIKLDGKDLLHQTVSGKDFEFSLNKVNGRYTVELMDDKNITLFLKTFDVFEIKVNNNIPKICRNIFQIKSDQDFTVEVFDISGRRVLSLTSKDKTATVDLSQHKTGLYFIKLSTEKLPHPLLKLGTVLDSVTF
;
A
#
# COMPACT_ATOMS: atom_id res chain seq x y z
N MET A 1 -12.90 -50.76 -6.47
CA MET A 1 -12.14 -49.77 -7.28
C MET A 1 -12.64 -48.34 -7.08
N ILE A 2 -13.93 -48.11 -6.84
CA ILE A 2 -14.54 -46.77 -6.66
C ILE A 2 -14.14 -46.05 -5.35
N LYS A 3 -13.80 -46.78 -4.26
CA LYS A 3 -13.37 -46.17 -2.98
C LYS A 3 -11.98 -45.53 -2.99
N LYS A 4 -11.08 -45.86 -3.94
CA LYS A 4 -9.74 -45.27 -4.01
C LYS A 4 -9.71 -43.95 -4.81
N ILE A 5 -10.69 -43.72 -5.69
CA ILE A 5 -10.81 -42.46 -6.45
C ILE A 5 -11.37 -41.33 -5.58
N PHE A 6 -12.25 -41.65 -4.61
CA PHE A 6 -12.82 -40.65 -3.71
C PHE A 6 -11.81 -40.11 -2.68
N ILE A 7 -10.85 -40.93 -2.25
CA ILE A 7 -9.77 -40.51 -1.33
C ILE A 7 -8.74 -39.62 -2.05
N PHE A 8 -8.54 -39.80 -3.35
CA PHE A 8 -7.63 -38.96 -4.13
C PHE A 8 -8.19 -37.56 -4.38
N PHE A 9 -9.52 -37.41 -4.47
CA PHE A 9 -10.17 -36.10 -4.63
C PHE A 9 -10.21 -35.28 -3.32
N ILE A 10 -10.27 -35.94 -2.16
CA ILE A 10 -10.27 -35.26 -0.85
C ILE A 10 -8.87 -34.78 -0.44
N LEU A 11 -7.81 -35.40 -0.94
CA LEU A 11 -6.41 -34.99 -0.67
C LEU A 11 -5.90 -33.86 -1.57
N ILE A 12 -6.61 -33.51 -2.65
CA ILE A 12 -6.27 -32.38 -3.54
C ILE A 12 -7.06 -31.12 -3.17
N LEU A 13 -8.12 -31.23 -2.37
CA LEU A 13 -8.94 -30.08 -1.97
C LEU A 13 -8.30 -29.08 -0.98
N PRO A 14 -7.20 -29.36 -0.24
CA PRO A 14 -6.47 -28.32 0.49
C PRO A 14 -5.33 -27.65 -0.32
N LEU A 15 -5.15 -27.98 -1.61
CA LEU A 15 -4.12 -27.35 -2.46
C LEU A 15 -4.57 -26.04 -3.11
N PHE A 16 -5.82 -25.61 -2.92
CA PHE A 16 -6.14 -24.20 -3.03
C PHE A 16 -5.64 -23.51 -1.76
N ILE A 17 -4.35 -23.18 -1.78
CA ILE A 17 -3.78 -22.16 -0.91
C ILE A 17 -4.61 -20.92 -1.19
N ILE A 18 -5.58 -20.63 -0.31
CA ILE A 18 -6.27 -19.35 -0.26
C ILE A 18 -5.14 -18.34 -0.10
N SER A 19 -4.75 -17.61 -1.14
CA SER A 19 -3.88 -16.43 -1.03
C SER A 19 -4.61 -15.40 -0.16
N GLN A 20 -3.89 -14.46 0.47
CA GLN A 20 -4.59 -13.26 0.97
C GLN A 20 -5.43 -12.72 -0.17
N ASN A 21 -6.69 -12.38 0.11
CA ASN A 21 -7.52 -11.78 -0.92
C ASN A 21 -7.19 -10.28 -0.99
N PHE A 22 -5.97 -9.97 -1.42
CA PHE A 22 -5.60 -8.63 -1.87
C PHE A 22 -6.19 -8.34 -3.26
N ASP A 23 -7.22 -9.06 -3.74
CA ASP A 23 -7.81 -8.83 -5.07
C ASP A 23 -8.33 -7.38 -5.21
N GLY A 24 -8.61 -6.70 -4.10
CA GLY A 24 -8.95 -5.27 -4.07
C GLY A 24 -7.75 -4.30 -3.91
N LEU A 25 -6.57 -4.78 -3.51
CA LEU A 25 -5.41 -3.93 -3.20
C LEU A 25 -4.26 -4.20 -4.17
N LYS A 26 -3.96 -3.24 -5.05
CA LYS A 26 -2.80 -3.32 -5.95
C LYS A 26 -1.63 -2.53 -5.39
N VAL A 27 -0.43 -3.08 -5.48
CA VAL A 27 0.83 -2.39 -5.16
C VAL A 27 1.71 -2.34 -6.38
N TYR A 28 2.38 -1.20 -6.60
CA TYR A 28 3.37 -1.03 -7.66
C TYR A 28 4.77 -0.91 -7.07
N VAL A 29 5.70 -1.76 -7.48
CA VAL A 29 7.12 -1.65 -7.17
C VAL A 29 7.85 -1.06 -8.38
N TRP A 30 8.27 0.19 -8.24
CA TRP A 30 9.08 0.86 -9.24
C TRP A 30 10.56 0.62 -8.93
N ASP A 31 11.19 -0.19 -9.77
CA ASP A 31 12.64 -0.29 -9.85
C ASP A 31 13.19 0.97 -10.55
N ASN A 32 13.78 1.86 -9.77
CA ASN A 32 14.33 3.15 -10.19
C ASN A 32 15.85 3.21 -9.93
N ASP A 33 16.52 2.06 -9.87
CA ASP A 33 17.97 1.97 -9.67
C ASP A 33 18.75 1.77 -10.99
N TYR A 34 18.03 1.68 -12.11
CA TYR A 34 18.54 1.40 -13.45
C TYR A 34 19.14 -0.02 -13.64
N GLY A 35 18.57 -1.01 -12.97
CA GLY A 35 19.00 -2.40 -13.01
C GLY A 35 20.28 -2.64 -12.21
N ALA A 36 20.49 -1.86 -11.15
CA ALA A 36 21.59 -2.06 -10.24
C ALA A 36 21.46 -3.41 -9.54
N ILE A 37 22.61 -4.05 -9.29
CA ILE A 37 22.65 -5.38 -8.67
C ILE A 37 23.67 -5.41 -7.55
N PHE A 38 23.40 -6.25 -6.56
CA PHE A 38 24.27 -6.45 -5.41
C PHE A 38 24.26 -7.92 -4.97
N TYR A 39 25.23 -8.29 -4.11
CA TYR A 39 25.30 -9.66 -3.58
C TYR A 39 24.12 -9.95 -2.67
N ASN A 40 23.39 -11.03 -2.97
CA ASN A 40 22.27 -11.46 -2.17
C ASN A 40 22.74 -11.74 -0.72
N PRO A 41 22.19 -11.06 0.29
CA PRO A 41 22.55 -11.27 1.69
C PRO A 41 22.28 -12.70 2.17
N ASP A 42 21.37 -13.42 1.49
CA ASP A 42 21.00 -14.80 1.80
C ASP A 42 21.83 -15.82 1.01
N ASN A 43 22.57 -15.39 -0.03
CA ASN A 43 23.39 -16.23 -0.88
C ASN A 43 24.50 -15.40 -1.56
N SER A 44 25.70 -15.40 -0.98
CA SER A 44 26.84 -14.61 -1.47
C SER A 44 27.35 -14.97 -2.87
N THR A 45 26.84 -16.05 -3.48
CA THR A 45 27.19 -16.44 -4.86
C THR A 45 26.20 -15.90 -5.90
N GLN A 46 25.10 -15.29 -5.46
CA GLN A 46 24.03 -14.80 -6.32
C GLN A 46 24.04 -13.26 -6.30
N LEU A 47 24.03 -12.65 -7.48
CA LEU A 47 23.71 -11.24 -7.65
C LEU A 47 22.20 -11.09 -7.89
N ILE A 48 21.58 -10.11 -7.23
CA ILE A 48 20.16 -9.80 -7.33
C ILE A 48 19.96 -8.29 -7.49
N GLY A 49 18.83 -7.89 -8.06
CA GLY A 49 18.38 -6.50 -8.04
C GLY A 49 17.95 -6.06 -6.63
N TYR A 50 17.95 -4.76 -6.37
CA TYR A 50 17.58 -4.20 -5.07
C TYR A 50 16.14 -4.53 -4.66
N GLU A 51 15.25 -4.58 -5.63
CA GLU A 51 13.83 -4.92 -5.50
C GLU A 51 13.57 -6.40 -5.21
N TYR A 52 14.53 -7.29 -5.49
CA TYR A 52 14.33 -8.74 -5.44
C TYR A 52 13.79 -9.24 -4.09
N ASN A 53 14.43 -8.80 -3.00
CA ASN A 53 14.05 -9.23 -1.65
C ASN A 53 12.77 -8.55 -1.15
N LEU A 54 12.45 -7.36 -1.65
CA LEU A 54 11.17 -6.68 -1.44
C LEU A 54 10.03 -7.45 -2.13
N LEU A 55 10.19 -7.79 -3.41
CA LEU A 55 9.24 -8.61 -4.18
C LEU A 55 9.00 -9.99 -3.53
N LYS A 56 10.08 -10.63 -3.04
CA LYS A 56 9.98 -11.90 -2.32
C LYS A 56 9.19 -11.76 -1.02
N SER A 57 9.35 -10.62 -0.31
CA SER A 57 8.60 -10.31 0.91
C SER A 57 7.11 -10.07 0.60
N PHE A 58 6.78 -9.34 -0.45
CA PHE A 58 5.39 -9.19 -0.94
C PHE A 58 4.75 -10.54 -1.28
N SER A 59 5.48 -11.42 -1.98
CA SER A 59 5.00 -12.78 -2.28
C SER A 59 4.73 -13.60 -1.02
N LYS A 60 5.53 -13.43 0.04
CA LYS A 60 5.29 -14.08 1.34
C LYS A 60 4.07 -13.53 2.07
N LEU A 61 3.77 -12.26 1.90
CA LEU A 61 2.50 -11.68 2.35
C LEU A 61 1.33 -12.20 1.50
N GLY A 62 1.55 -12.68 0.27
CA GLY A 62 0.50 -13.25 -0.57
C GLY A 62 0.07 -12.33 -1.71
N PHE A 63 0.86 -11.31 -2.01
CA PHE A 63 0.74 -10.61 -3.28
C PHE A 63 1.31 -11.46 -4.42
N ASN A 64 0.57 -11.53 -5.51
CA ASN A 64 0.88 -12.28 -6.72
C ASN A 64 1.22 -11.31 -7.85
N GLN A 65 2.37 -11.53 -8.50
CA GLN A 65 2.81 -10.73 -9.64
C GLN A 65 1.76 -10.76 -10.77
N GLY A 66 1.47 -9.59 -11.35
CA GLY A 66 0.51 -9.42 -12.44
C GLY A 66 -0.97 -9.43 -12.02
N THR A 67 -1.27 -9.67 -10.74
CA THR A 67 -2.64 -9.61 -10.21
C THR A 67 -2.81 -8.42 -9.29
N ASN A 68 -2.03 -8.38 -8.20
CA ASN A 68 -2.09 -7.35 -7.17
C ASN A 68 -0.68 -6.84 -6.76
N LEU A 69 0.38 -7.46 -7.27
CA LEU A 69 1.73 -6.90 -7.27
C LEU A 69 2.17 -6.63 -8.71
N PHE A 70 2.50 -5.39 -8.98
CA PHE A 70 3.00 -4.94 -10.27
C PHE A 70 4.41 -4.42 -10.07
N TYR A 71 5.28 -4.65 -11.04
CA TYR A 71 6.65 -4.16 -10.98
C TYR A 71 7.08 -3.64 -12.35
N GLY A 72 7.95 -2.65 -12.38
CA GLY A 72 8.50 -2.12 -13.63
C GLY A 72 9.65 -1.16 -13.40
N ASP A 73 10.40 -0.92 -14.47
CA ASP A 73 11.55 0.00 -14.55
C ASP A 73 11.12 1.48 -14.72
N THR A 74 9.83 1.72 -14.90
CA THR A 74 9.26 3.04 -15.13
C THR A 74 8.01 3.24 -14.30
N LEU A 75 7.83 4.45 -13.78
CA LEU A 75 6.57 4.86 -13.17
C LEU A 75 5.48 4.96 -14.26
N PRO A 76 4.24 4.46 -14.02
CA PRO A 76 3.11 4.70 -14.91
C PRO A 76 2.96 6.19 -15.24
N ARG A 77 2.97 6.52 -16.54
CA ARG A 77 3.09 7.91 -17.02
C ARG A 77 1.90 8.81 -16.72
N ARG A 78 0.76 8.23 -16.33
CA ARG A 78 -0.48 8.96 -16.04
C ARG A 78 -0.83 8.76 -14.58
N PHE A 79 -1.10 9.86 -13.88
CA PHE A 79 -1.67 9.85 -12.53
C PHE A 79 -2.90 8.94 -12.41
N SER A 80 -3.79 8.93 -13.41
CA SER A 80 -4.97 8.06 -13.41
C SER A 80 -4.63 6.57 -13.30
N MET A 81 -3.46 6.15 -13.78
CA MET A 81 -2.98 4.77 -13.63
C MET A 81 -2.35 4.53 -12.26
N LEU A 82 -1.85 5.58 -11.59
CA LEU A 82 -1.31 5.47 -10.24
C LEU A 82 -2.43 5.26 -9.20
N ASN A 83 -3.61 5.83 -9.44
CA ASN A 83 -4.78 5.68 -8.56
C ASN A 83 -5.31 4.25 -8.45
N ASP A 84 -4.95 3.37 -9.39
CA ASP A 84 -5.26 1.95 -9.29
C ASP A 84 -4.48 1.25 -8.17
N TYR A 85 -3.38 1.85 -7.69
CA TYR A 85 -2.50 1.27 -6.68
C TYR A 85 -2.73 1.89 -5.32
N ALA A 86 -2.91 1.04 -4.31
CA ALA A 86 -3.02 1.42 -2.91
C ALA A 86 -1.69 1.94 -2.35
N ALA A 87 -0.56 1.45 -2.88
CA ALA A 87 0.76 1.99 -2.58
C ALA A 87 1.75 1.85 -3.75
N ILE A 88 2.71 2.75 -3.80
CA ILE A 88 3.86 2.73 -4.71
C ILE A 88 5.13 2.59 -3.89
N PHE A 89 5.93 1.58 -4.18
CA PHE A 89 7.23 1.31 -3.58
C PHE A 89 8.32 1.67 -4.58
N ILE A 90 9.16 2.64 -4.27
CA ILE A 90 10.19 3.19 -5.14
C ILE A 90 11.54 2.73 -4.62
N VAL A 91 12.20 1.88 -5.39
CA VAL A 91 13.51 1.30 -5.08
C VAL A 91 14.55 2.04 -5.90
N THR A 92 15.39 2.87 -5.28
CA THR A 92 16.40 3.65 -6.02
C THR A 92 17.81 3.06 -5.94
N GLY A 93 18.02 2.07 -5.06
CA GLY A 93 19.32 1.45 -4.82
C GLY A 93 20.38 2.44 -4.34
N HIS A 94 21.63 2.04 -4.52
CA HIS A 94 22.79 2.91 -4.27
C HIS A 94 22.98 3.90 -5.42
N HIS A 95 22.55 5.15 -5.23
CA HIS A 95 22.78 6.20 -6.22
C HIS A 95 23.93 7.14 -5.77
N PRO A 96 25.10 7.14 -6.43
CA PRO A 96 26.14 8.11 -6.13
C PRO A 96 25.68 9.51 -6.56
N ILE A 97 25.79 10.51 -5.68
CA ILE A 97 25.47 11.92 -6.00
C ILE A 97 26.24 12.39 -7.24
N ALA A 98 27.45 11.87 -7.45
CA ALA A 98 28.31 12.23 -8.59
C ALA A 98 27.84 11.65 -9.95
N ALA A 99 26.90 10.69 -9.97
CA ALA A 99 26.56 9.93 -11.16
C ALA A 99 25.80 10.72 -12.25
N ARG A 100 25.37 11.98 -12.01
CA ARG A 100 24.66 12.86 -12.96
C ARG A 100 23.38 12.29 -13.62
N ASN A 101 22.97 11.06 -13.32
CA ASN A 101 21.73 10.49 -13.81
C ASN A 101 20.55 11.11 -13.06
N GLN A 102 19.51 11.45 -13.81
CA GLN A 102 18.30 12.06 -13.29
C GLN A 102 17.41 10.99 -12.65
N MET A 103 17.49 10.81 -11.33
CA MET A 103 16.70 9.82 -10.57
C MET A 103 15.19 10.00 -10.75
N PHE A 104 14.70 11.24 -10.86
CA PHE A 104 13.29 11.52 -11.16
C PHE A 104 13.18 12.58 -12.25
N THR A 105 12.23 12.40 -13.17
CA THR A 105 11.79 13.46 -14.10
C THR A 105 10.74 14.35 -13.45
N SER A 106 10.60 15.59 -13.92
CA SER A 106 9.57 16.51 -13.41
C SER A 106 8.15 15.96 -13.59
N SER A 107 7.90 15.20 -14.66
CA SER A 107 6.60 14.56 -14.91
C SER A 107 6.29 13.44 -13.90
N GLN A 108 7.30 12.70 -13.45
CA GLN A 108 7.14 11.66 -12.43
C GLN A 108 6.85 12.29 -11.08
N ILE A 109 7.57 13.36 -10.71
CA ILE A 109 7.33 14.10 -9.47
C ILE A 109 5.93 14.73 -9.45
N ASP A 110 5.46 15.31 -10.57
CA ASP A 110 4.09 15.82 -10.68
C ASP A 110 3.05 14.69 -10.48
N SER A 111 3.28 13.53 -11.08
CA SER A 111 2.36 12.38 -10.94
C SER A 111 2.33 11.85 -9.51
N LEU A 112 3.49 11.72 -8.85
CA LEU A 112 3.60 11.32 -7.44
C LEU A 112 2.96 12.36 -6.52
N SER A 113 3.12 13.65 -6.81
CA SER A 113 2.48 14.72 -6.05
C SER A 113 0.96 14.57 -6.09
N ARG A 114 0.37 14.41 -7.28
CA ARG A 114 -1.08 14.23 -7.41
C ARG A 114 -1.56 12.96 -6.72
N TYR A 115 -0.78 11.87 -6.80
CA TYR A 115 -1.06 10.62 -6.12
C TYR A 115 -1.10 10.78 -4.60
N LEU A 116 -0.10 11.44 -4.01
CA LEU A 116 -0.08 11.73 -2.57
C LEU A 116 -1.19 12.69 -2.14
N ASP A 117 -1.47 13.71 -2.96
CA ASP A 117 -2.59 14.64 -2.73
C ASP A 117 -3.95 13.92 -2.73
N ALA A 118 -4.10 12.87 -3.55
CA ALA A 118 -5.30 12.06 -3.63
C ALA A 118 -5.46 11.04 -2.49
N GLY A 119 -4.49 10.91 -1.58
CA GLY A 119 -4.52 9.91 -0.50
C GLY A 119 -3.63 8.69 -0.72
N GLY A 120 -2.83 8.67 -1.79
CA GLY A 120 -1.92 7.58 -2.11
C GLY A 120 -0.81 7.38 -1.07
N CYS A 121 -0.24 6.18 -1.05
CA CYS A 121 0.86 5.82 -0.14
C CYS A 121 2.15 5.59 -0.93
N VAL A 122 3.26 6.25 -0.55
CA VAL A 122 4.55 6.08 -1.23
C VAL A 122 5.62 5.62 -0.25
N TYR A 123 6.28 4.53 -0.59
CA TYR A 123 7.50 4.06 0.06
C TYR A 123 8.70 4.45 -0.82
N PHE A 124 9.73 5.05 -0.23
CA PHE A 124 11.04 5.27 -0.85
C PHE A 124 12.08 4.44 -0.13
N GLU A 125 12.91 3.72 -0.87
CA GLU A 125 14.15 3.16 -0.37
C GLU A 125 15.36 3.53 -1.22
N GLY A 126 16.50 3.67 -0.55
CA GLY A 126 17.81 3.83 -1.16
C GLY A 126 18.54 5.09 -0.71
N ASN A 127 19.72 5.28 -1.28
CA ASN A 127 20.67 6.29 -0.83
C ASN A 127 20.58 7.61 -1.58
N ASN A 128 20.84 8.71 -0.84
CA ASN A 128 20.83 10.08 -1.34
C ASN A 128 19.52 10.52 -2.02
N VAL A 129 18.43 9.75 -1.87
CA VAL A 129 17.11 10.04 -2.48
C VAL A 129 16.57 11.34 -1.93
N MET A 130 16.65 11.53 -0.61
CA MET A 130 16.13 12.72 0.04
C MET A 130 16.99 13.93 -0.30
N GLU A 131 18.32 13.80 -0.32
CA GLU A 131 19.20 14.88 -0.76
C GLU A 131 18.92 15.27 -2.21
N TYR A 132 18.74 14.28 -3.08
CA TYR A 132 18.37 14.50 -4.47
C TYR A 132 17.03 15.24 -4.60
N LEU A 133 15.98 14.80 -3.89
CA LEU A 133 14.66 15.45 -3.90
C LEU A 133 14.72 16.87 -3.35
N LYS A 134 15.48 17.11 -2.27
CA LYS A 134 15.67 18.44 -1.69
C LYS A 134 16.33 19.42 -2.67
N ILE A 135 17.34 18.96 -3.42
CA ILE A 135 18.09 19.81 -4.36
C ILE A 135 17.28 20.06 -5.64
N ASN A 136 16.68 19.02 -6.22
CA ASN A 136 16.08 19.10 -7.56
C ASN A 136 14.56 19.38 -7.53
N TYR A 137 13.88 19.01 -6.44
CA TYR A 137 12.43 19.12 -6.29
C TYR A 137 12.04 19.70 -4.92
N PRO A 138 12.57 20.88 -4.53
CA PRO A 138 12.43 21.42 -3.17
C PRO A 138 10.98 21.66 -2.73
N VAL A 139 10.08 21.93 -3.67
CA VAL A 139 8.63 22.09 -3.39
C VAL A 139 8.00 20.75 -3.03
N PHE A 140 8.27 19.70 -3.81
CA PHE A 140 7.80 18.34 -3.51
C PHE A 140 8.39 17.86 -2.17
N TYR A 141 9.70 18.02 -2.00
CA TYR A 141 10.38 17.69 -0.75
C TYR A 141 9.76 18.42 0.44
N GLY A 142 9.63 19.75 0.37
CA GLY A 142 9.11 20.55 1.49
C GLY A 142 7.64 20.30 1.81
N LYS A 143 6.84 19.84 0.83
CA LYS A 143 5.43 19.51 1.01
C LYS A 143 5.24 18.14 1.66
N TYR A 144 5.94 17.12 1.16
CA TYR A 144 5.70 15.72 1.54
C TYR A 144 6.69 15.16 2.56
N PHE A 145 7.73 15.91 2.93
CA PHE A 145 8.77 15.47 3.85
C PHE A 145 9.11 16.65 4.79
N ASN A 146 8.65 16.60 6.04
CA ASN A 146 8.95 17.64 7.03
C ASN A 146 10.30 17.45 7.72
N ASP A 147 11.29 17.01 6.96
CA ASP A 147 12.62 16.73 7.44
C ASP A 147 13.63 17.81 7.03
N THR A 148 14.66 17.96 7.86
CA THR A 148 15.92 18.55 7.45
C THR A 148 16.92 17.44 7.26
N ILE A 149 17.53 17.42 6.07
CA ILE A 149 18.79 16.71 5.89
C ILE A 149 19.87 17.52 6.59
N VAL A 150 20.44 16.98 7.66
CA VAL A 150 21.60 17.59 8.32
C VAL A 150 22.81 17.26 7.46
N SER A 151 23.52 18.28 6.99
CA SER A 151 24.79 18.11 6.28
C SER A 151 25.88 17.66 7.27
N THR A 152 25.82 16.42 7.73
CA THR A 152 26.93 15.81 8.46
C THR A 152 27.95 15.24 7.47
N PRO A 153 29.25 15.28 7.77
CA PRO A 153 30.27 14.79 6.85
C PRO A 153 30.04 13.30 6.60
N TYR A 154 29.64 12.96 5.37
CA TYR A 154 29.55 11.63 4.77
C TYR A 154 29.57 10.50 5.81
N SER A 155 28.39 10.05 6.27
CA SER A 155 28.34 8.89 7.16
C SER A 155 29.12 7.75 6.51
N ARG A 156 30.22 7.36 7.17
CA ARG A 156 31.12 6.33 6.68
C ARG A 156 30.55 5.00 7.16
N PHE A 157 29.80 4.36 6.26
CA PHE A 157 29.31 2.99 6.31
C PHE A 157 28.24 2.71 7.38
N ILE A 158 27.16 2.05 6.95
CA ILE A 158 26.22 1.39 7.86
C ILE A 158 26.54 -0.10 7.87
N ASP A 159 26.73 -0.68 9.06
CA ASP A 159 26.89 -2.13 9.21
C ASP A 159 25.68 -2.79 9.89
N THR A 160 24.90 -2.03 10.67
CA THR A 160 23.79 -2.53 11.46
C THR A 160 22.67 -1.48 11.53
N LEU A 161 21.41 -1.89 11.33
CA LEU A 161 20.21 -1.08 11.59
C LEU A 161 19.45 -1.71 12.76
N ILE A 162 19.13 -0.91 13.77
CA ILE A 162 18.31 -1.31 14.91
C ILE A 162 17.06 -0.44 14.93
N THR A 163 15.90 -1.07 14.92
CA THR A 163 14.63 -0.38 14.81
C THR A 163 13.91 -0.32 16.16
N ASN A 164 14.35 0.55 17.07
CA ASN A 164 13.70 0.72 18.37
C ASN A 164 12.70 1.87 18.31
N THR A 165 11.50 1.60 17.80
CA THR A 165 10.43 2.62 17.67
C THR A 165 9.07 2.05 18.03
N SER A 166 8.09 2.93 18.25
CA SER A 166 6.69 2.52 18.40
C SER A 166 6.02 2.15 17.06
N PHE A 167 6.64 2.46 15.92
CA PHE A 167 6.15 2.15 14.57
C PHE A 167 6.41 0.70 14.18
N CYS A 168 7.64 0.25 14.36
CA CYS A 168 8.12 -1.05 13.93
C CYS A 168 8.81 -1.76 15.10
N ARG A 169 8.79 -3.08 15.07
CA ARG A 169 9.38 -3.94 16.13
C ARG A 169 10.88 -3.72 16.25
N ASP A 170 11.49 -4.23 17.31
CA ASP A 170 12.95 -4.23 17.51
C ASP A 170 13.67 -5.22 16.56
N TYR A 171 13.76 -4.87 15.28
CA TYR A 171 14.58 -5.56 14.30
C TYR A 171 16.05 -5.18 14.47
N ILE A 172 16.92 -6.17 14.32
CA ILE A 172 18.37 -5.97 14.20
C ILE A 172 18.79 -6.50 12.84
N PHE A 173 19.01 -5.57 11.92
CA PHE A 173 19.51 -5.84 10.59
C PHE A 173 21.02 -5.65 10.54
N ALA A 174 21.74 -6.52 9.84
CA ALA A 174 23.16 -6.37 9.57
C ALA A 174 23.43 -6.43 8.06
N TYR A 175 24.37 -5.61 7.58
CA TYR A 175 24.94 -5.74 6.24
C TYR A 175 25.89 -6.95 6.20
N PRO A 176 25.71 -7.89 5.26
CA PRO A 176 26.61 -9.02 5.12
C PRO A 176 28.05 -8.58 4.79
N THR A 177 29.03 -9.40 5.21
CA THR A 177 30.47 -9.16 5.00
C THR A 177 30.91 -8.98 3.53
N HIS A 178 30.06 -9.30 2.56
CA HIS A 178 30.33 -9.21 1.12
C HIS A 178 29.46 -8.18 0.40
N THR A 179 28.55 -7.53 1.10
CA THR A 179 27.75 -6.43 0.57
C THR A 179 28.55 -5.15 0.76
N VAL A 180 28.68 -4.34 -0.28
CA VAL A 180 29.36 -3.05 -0.17
C VAL A 180 28.59 -2.24 0.86
N ALA A 181 29.27 -1.88 1.95
CA ALA A 181 28.64 -1.10 2.99
C ALA A 181 28.19 0.24 2.41
N ASP A 182 26.97 0.62 2.77
CA ASP A 182 26.30 1.67 2.04
C ASP A 182 26.91 3.04 2.36
N SER A 183 27.14 3.85 1.32
CA SER A 183 27.81 5.15 1.44
C SER A 183 26.96 6.26 0.88
N GLY A 184 26.91 7.41 1.58
CA GLY A 184 25.97 8.48 1.24
C GLY A 184 24.54 8.14 1.69
N VAL A 185 24.39 7.69 2.93
CA VAL A 185 23.07 7.48 3.51
C VAL A 185 22.53 8.82 3.97
N ASP A 186 21.32 9.16 3.54
CA ASP A 186 20.64 10.37 3.98
C ASP A 186 20.37 10.29 5.50
N TYR A 187 20.67 11.38 6.19
CA TYR A 187 20.38 11.56 7.60
C TYR A 187 19.27 12.60 7.77
N LEU A 188 18.09 12.12 8.14
CA LEU A 188 16.85 12.87 8.29
C LEU A 188 16.59 13.21 9.76
N TYR A 189 16.05 14.41 9.97
CA TYR A 189 15.61 14.87 11.28
C TYR A 189 14.40 15.80 11.12
N THR A 190 13.35 15.60 11.92
CA THR A 190 12.16 16.47 11.89
C THR A 190 12.54 17.92 12.19
N LYS A 191 12.07 18.87 11.37
CA LYS A 191 12.26 20.31 11.64
C LYS A 191 11.54 20.78 12.90
N ASP A 192 10.49 20.07 13.29
CA ASP A 192 9.66 20.42 14.43
C ASP A 192 9.74 19.30 15.47
N PRO A 193 10.36 19.57 16.63
CA PRO A 193 10.46 18.59 17.72
C PRO A 193 9.11 18.30 18.39
N THR A 194 8.02 18.99 18.02
CA THR A 194 6.67 18.70 18.50
C THR A 194 5.93 17.66 17.65
N ILE A 195 6.47 17.30 16.48
CA ILE A 195 5.93 16.22 15.66
C ILE A 195 6.55 14.92 16.13
N ASP A 196 5.74 14.17 16.87
CA ASP A 196 6.08 12.85 17.42
C ASP A 196 5.34 11.73 16.67
N ALA A 197 5.51 10.49 17.12
CA ALA A 197 4.70 9.36 16.68
C ALA A 197 3.19 9.68 16.82
N PRO A 198 2.34 9.31 15.84
CA PRO A 198 2.63 8.45 14.68
C PRO A 198 3.08 9.19 13.41
N TYR A 199 3.27 10.50 13.49
CA TYR A 199 3.53 11.37 12.33
C TYR A 199 5.00 11.44 11.95
N TYR A 200 5.89 11.09 12.88
CA TYR A 200 7.33 11.01 12.69
C TYR A 200 7.90 9.87 13.55
N TYR A 201 8.76 9.05 12.95
CA TYR A 201 9.52 8.02 13.67
C TYR A 201 10.98 8.11 13.26
N ASN A 202 11.87 8.02 14.23
CA ASN A 202 13.30 7.88 13.96
C ASN A 202 13.72 6.45 14.26
N VAL A 203 13.99 5.67 13.21
CA VAL A 203 14.29 4.25 13.33
C VAL A 203 15.78 4.02 13.62
N LEU A 204 16.31 4.50 14.76
CA LEU A 204 17.74 4.32 15.11
C LEU A 204 18.11 4.40 16.60
N ASN A 205 19.07 3.56 17.04
CA ASN A 205 19.73 3.61 18.36
C ASN A 205 21.26 3.36 18.30
N TYR A 206 21.99 3.72 19.36
CA TYR A 206 23.46 3.71 19.47
C TYR A 206 23.97 2.57 20.35
N ASP A 207 25.27 2.22 20.24
CA ASP A 207 25.93 1.41 21.27
C ASP A 207 26.60 2.26 22.37
N GLU A 208 26.97 1.57 23.45
CA GLU A 208 27.65 2.08 24.66
C GLU A 208 29.05 2.68 24.41
N ARG A 209 29.56 2.61 23.16
CA ARG A 209 30.86 3.14 22.72
C ARG A 209 30.72 4.33 21.77
N ASN A 210 29.51 4.87 21.59
CA ASN A 210 29.20 5.95 20.65
C ASN A 210 29.54 5.64 19.18
N LYS A 211 29.56 4.37 18.76
CA LYS A 211 29.82 4.05 17.34
C LYS A 211 28.55 4.20 16.49
N LEU A 212 28.69 4.94 15.39
CA LEU A 212 27.61 5.46 14.55
C LEU A 212 27.30 4.54 13.35
N TYR A 213 26.05 4.12 13.15
CA TYR A 213 25.58 3.31 12.00
C TYR A 213 24.19 3.74 11.48
N ARG A 214 24.02 5.00 11.05
CA ARG A 214 22.67 5.61 10.97
C ARG A 214 22.03 5.61 9.58
N SER A 215 20.90 4.90 9.45
CA SER A 215 19.85 5.10 8.44
C SER A 215 18.58 5.64 9.08
N THR A 216 18.12 6.82 8.70
CA THR A 216 16.89 7.41 9.21
C THR A 216 15.74 6.98 8.32
N ALA A 217 15.11 5.84 8.62
CA ALA A 217 13.80 5.63 8.05
C ALA A 217 12.83 6.61 8.72
N THR A 218 12.16 7.45 7.94
CA THR A 218 11.14 8.40 8.40
C THR A 218 9.79 8.01 7.81
N ALA A 219 8.82 7.65 8.65
CA ALA A 219 7.42 7.66 8.25
C ALA A 219 6.87 9.07 8.48
N TYR A 220 6.22 9.65 7.47
CA TYR A 220 5.67 10.99 7.54
C TYR A 220 4.20 11.04 7.12
N THR A 221 3.40 11.69 7.96
CA THR A 221 2.07 12.18 7.65
C THR A 221 1.97 13.54 8.35
N PRO A 222 1.84 14.69 7.65
CA PRO A 222 1.71 15.95 8.34
C PRO A 222 0.43 15.94 9.20
N PRO A 223 0.48 16.32 10.49
CA PRO A 223 -0.73 16.75 11.15
C PRO A 223 -1.22 18.05 10.51
N GLU A 224 -2.55 18.21 10.43
CA GLU A 224 -3.15 19.50 10.06
C GLU A 224 -2.76 20.53 11.13
N SER A 225 -2.02 21.56 10.73
CA SER A 225 -1.60 22.60 11.66
C SER A 225 -2.63 23.72 11.65
N LYS A 226 -3.20 24.03 12.83
CA LYS A 226 -4.18 25.11 12.99
C LYS A 226 -3.63 26.51 12.62
N ASP A 227 -2.32 26.64 12.57
CA ASP A 227 -1.57 27.86 12.24
C ASP A 227 -1.11 27.91 10.76
N GLY A 228 -1.46 26.92 9.93
CA GLY A 228 -1.06 26.88 8.51
C GLY A 228 0.44 26.68 8.27
N LYS A 229 1.19 26.31 9.30
CA LYS A 229 2.62 25.98 9.28
C LYS A 229 2.92 24.69 8.52
N TYR A 230 1.98 23.73 8.47
CA TYR A 230 2.09 22.48 7.70
C TYR A 230 1.06 22.39 6.57
N TYR A 231 1.49 21.92 5.40
CA TYR A 231 0.60 21.52 4.33
C TYR A 231 0.06 20.12 4.64
N TYR A 232 -1.22 20.02 5.00
CA TYR A 232 -1.89 18.74 5.12
C TYR A 232 -2.10 18.12 3.72
N PHE A 233 -1.79 16.84 3.59
CA PHE A 233 -2.19 16.01 2.44
C PHE A 233 -2.70 14.67 2.96
N ARG A 234 -3.63 14.05 2.22
CA ARG A 234 -4.31 12.82 2.67
C ARG A 234 -3.40 11.58 2.60
N GLY A 235 -2.37 11.61 1.74
CA GLY A 235 -1.46 10.48 1.53
C GLY A 235 -0.45 10.26 2.65
N ARG A 236 0.31 9.17 2.53
CA ARG A 236 1.35 8.79 3.50
C ARG A 236 2.67 8.53 2.79
N VAL A 237 3.77 8.94 3.41
CA VAL A 237 5.11 8.67 2.87
C VAL A 237 5.93 7.92 3.89
N PHE A 238 6.59 6.86 3.45
CA PHE A 238 7.60 6.17 4.24
C PHE A 238 8.92 6.24 3.50
N VAL A 239 9.96 6.75 4.13
CA VAL A 239 11.31 6.80 3.58
C VAL A 239 12.18 5.85 4.37
N GLN A 240 12.99 5.06 3.68
CA GLN A 240 14.08 4.31 4.24
C GLN A 240 15.36 4.71 3.51
N THR A 241 16.34 5.27 4.21
CA THR A 241 17.54 5.81 3.54
C THR A 241 18.59 4.76 3.23
N VAL A 242 18.19 3.49 3.18
CA VAL A 242 18.98 2.31 2.85
C VAL A 242 18.07 1.28 2.20
N ASP A 243 18.64 0.29 1.53
CA ASP A 243 17.87 -0.71 0.81
C ASP A 243 17.40 -1.88 1.69
N LEU A 244 16.09 -2.14 1.75
CA LEU A 244 15.48 -3.27 2.47
C LEU A 244 16.07 -4.60 2.01
N GLY A 245 16.37 -4.68 0.71
CA GLY A 245 16.94 -5.87 0.11
C GLY A 245 18.31 -6.25 0.65
N ALA A 246 19.06 -5.30 1.22
CA ALA A 246 20.43 -5.49 1.67
C ALA A 246 20.56 -6.03 3.10
N PHE A 247 19.47 -6.07 3.87
CA PHE A 247 19.53 -6.48 5.27
C PHE A 247 19.56 -7.98 5.49
N SER A 248 20.34 -8.45 6.47
CA SER A 248 20.29 -9.80 7.02
C SER A 248 20.04 -9.77 8.54
N ASN A 249 19.64 -10.89 9.16
CA ASN A 249 19.46 -10.97 10.60
C ASN A 249 20.80 -10.82 11.35
N GLY A 250 20.92 -9.79 12.18
CA GLY A 250 22.14 -9.46 12.91
C GLY A 250 22.26 -10.15 14.26
N ASP A 251 22.66 -11.43 14.29
CA ASP A 251 23.07 -12.09 15.54
C ASP A 251 24.59 -12.02 15.74
N GLY A 252 25.11 -10.83 16.05
CA GLY A 252 26.45 -10.61 16.59
C GLY A 252 27.66 -11.10 15.76
N ARG A 253 28.86 -11.03 16.36
CA ARG A 253 30.18 -11.25 15.72
C ARG A 253 30.41 -12.65 15.11
N LEU A 254 29.46 -13.58 15.23
CA LEU A 254 29.49 -14.90 14.61
C LEU A 254 28.81 -14.95 13.22
N ALA A 255 28.18 -13.86 12.76
CA ALA A 255 27.50 -13.73 11.46
C ALA A 255 28.40 -13.75 10.21
N ARG A 256 29.60 -14.34 10.27
CA ARG A 256 30.48 -14.55 9.10
C ARG A 256 30.14 -15.82 8.30
N GLN A 257 29.10 -16.54 8.69
CA GLN A 257 28.51 -17.64 7.90
C GLN A 257 27.28 -17.10 7.17
N LEU A 258 26.97 -17.67 5.99
CA LEU A 258 25.74 -17.32 5.25
C LEU A 258 24.54 -17.36 6.20
N PRO A 259 23.81 -16.25 6.39
CA PRO A 259 22.71 -16.23 7.34
C PRO A 259 21.54 -17.10 6.86
N ASP A 260 20.72 -17.57 7.80
CA ASP A 260 19.54 -18.36 7.50
C ASP A 260 18.57 -17.56 6.61
N SER A 261 18.53 -17.94 5.33
CA SER A 261 17.68 -17.31 4.31
C SER A 261 16.19 -17.29 4.70
N THR A 262 15.74 -18.24 5.52
CA THR A 262 14.37 -18.30 6.03
C THR A 262 14.15 -17.24 7.09
N LYS A 263 15.06 -17.11 8.06
CA LYS A 263 14.97 -16.07 9.09
C LYS A 263 15.00 -14.67 8.48
N ASN A 264 15.91 -14.44 7.53
CA ASN A 264 16.06 -13.15 6.86
C ASN A 264 14.79 -12.75 6.09
N ILE A 265 14.23 -13.67 5.28
CA ILE A 265 13.02 -13.33 4.53
C ILE A 265 11.84 -13.06 5.46
N LEU A 266 11.71 -13.80 6.58
CA LEU A 266 10.64 -13.57 7.55
C LEU A 266 10.78 -12.23 8.28
N MET A 267 12.00 -11.81 8.57
CA MET A 267 12.27 -10.49 9.16
C MET A 267 11.96 -9.34 8.17
N ARG A 268 12.38 -9.44 6.89
CA ARG A 268 12.03 -8.45 5.86
C ARG A 268 10.52 -8.40 5.61
N THR A 269 9.88 -9.58 5.54
CA THR A 269 8.42 -9.70 5.40
C THR A 269 7.70 -9.05 6.56
N SER A 270 8.21 -9.25 7.77
CA SER A 270 7.69 -8.63 8.99
C SER A 270 7.79 -7.10 8.95
N TYR A 271 8.94 -6.58 8.59
CA TYR A 271 9.15 -5.14 8.50
C TYR A 271 8.29 -4.49 7.39
N LEU A 272 8.17 -5.15 6.23
CA LEU A 272 7.24 -4.75 5.18
C LEU A 272 5.79 -4.74 5.68
N ARG A 273 5.41 -5.71 6.50
CA ARG A 273 4.08 -5.77 7.13
C ARG A 273 3.83 -4.55 8.03
N ASP A 274 4.84 -4.10 8.76
CA ASP A 274 4.74 -2.89 9.60
C ASP A 274 4.59 -1.63 8.73
N ILE A 275 5.29 -1.53 7.58
CA ILE A 275 5.12 -0.45 6.59
C ILE A 275 3.69 -0.44 6.03
N LEU A 276 3.17 -1.60 5.62
CA LEU A 276 1.79 -1.69 5.12
C LEU A 276 0.76 -1.32 6.19
N ARG A 277 1.03 -1.61 7.48
CA ARG A 277 0.22 -1.11 8.60
C ARG A 277 0.22 0.41 8.66
N PHE A 278 1.39 1.03 8.54
CA PHE A 278 1.47 2.48 8.50
C PHE A 278 0.74 3.07 7.31
N PHE A 279 0.70 2.37 6.17
CA PHE A 279 -0.12 2.78 5.03
C PHE A 279 -1.62 2.51 5.20
N GLY A 280 -2.06 1.93 6.31
CA GLY A 280 -3.47 1.53 6.49
C GLY A 280 -3.89 0.37 5.58
N LEU A 281 -2.93 -0.33 4.96
CA LEU A 281 -3.13 -1.48 4.07
C LEU A 281 -3.00 -2.82 4.81
N ALA A 282 -2.96 -2.77 6.14
CA ALA A 282 -2.89 -3.93 7.02
C ALA A 282 -4.24 -4.65 7.08
N GLN A 283 -4.24 -5.94 6.75
CA GLN A 283 -5.42 -6.79 6.91
C GLN A 283 -5.43 -7.49 8.28
N THR A 284 -6.64 -7.63 8.81
CA THR A 284 -6.92 -8.42 10.02
C THR A 284 -7.49 -9.78 9.63
N LEU A 285 -7.07 -10.85 10.30
CA LEU A 285 -7.75 -12.14 10.18
C LEU A 285 -8.68 -12.33 11.36
N LEU A 286 -9.95 -12.56 11.09
CA LEU A 286 -10.89 -13.09 12.06
C LEU A 286 -10.87 -14.63 11.99
N VAL A 287 -10.58 -15.30 13.10
CA VAL A 287 -10.68 -16.75 13.25
C VAL A 287 -11.88 -17.05 14.13
N VAL A 288 -12.90 -17.67 13.54
CA VAL A 288 -14.14 -18.06 14.22
C VAL A 288 -14.10 -19.57 14.48
N ASP A 289 -13.70 -19.91 15.69
CA ASP A 289 -13.62 -21.28 16.19
C ASP A 289 -14.83 -21.62 17.07
N ASP A 290 -16.02 -21.39 16.51
CA ASP A 290 -17.31 -21.56 17.18
C ASP A 290 -18.27 -22.31 16.24
N LYS A 291 -19.18 -23.09 16.82
CA LYS A 291 -20.27 -23.80 16.13
C LYS A 291 -21.50 -22.92 15.87
N SER A 292 -21.61 -21.74 16.50
CA SER A 292 -22.75 -20.82 16.49
C SER A 292 -22.63 -19.71 15.43
N ASP A 293 -23.50 -19.76 14.41
CA ASP A 293 -23.55 -18.76 13.32
C ASP A 293 -24.02 -17.36 13.78
N THR A 294 -24.74 -17.29 14.90
CA THR A 294 -25.36 -16.03 15.36
C THR A 294 -24.34 -15.07 15.96
N ILE A 295 -23.35 -15.62 16.65
CA ILE A 295 -22.26 -14.90 17.32
C ILE A 295 -21.27 -14.33 16.29
N ALA A 296 -20.97 -15.10 15.24
CA ALA A 296 -20.15 -14.61 14.15
C ALA A 296 -20.74 -13.30 13.59
N THR A 297 -22.05 -13.26 13.33
CA THR A 297 -22.72 -12.12 12.70
C THR A 297 -22.52 -10.79 13.44
N SER A 298 -22.44 -10.77 14.78
CA SER A 298 -22.21 -9.53 15.53
C SER A 298 -20.76 -9.04 15.38
N VAL A 299 -19.79 -9.94 15.54
CA VAL A 299 -18.36 -9.63 15.37
C VAL A 299 -18.07 -9.16 13.95
N TYR A 300 -18.58 -9.88 12.94
CA TYR A 300 -18.47 -9.51 11.53
C TYR A 300 -18.95 -8.07 11.25
N ARG A 301 -20.07 -7.66 11.86
CA ARG A 301 -20.63 -6.31 11.69
C ARG A 301 -19.73 -5.21 12.24
N VAL A 302 -18.99 -5.49 13.32
CA VAL A 302 -18.04 -4.53 13.89
C VAL A 302 -16.82 -4.41 13.00
N PHE A 303 -16.25 -5.55 12.61
CA PHE A 303 -15.09 -5.61 11.72
C PHE A 303 -15.36 -4.90 10.40
N SER A 304 -16.51 -5.17 9.76
CA SER A 304 -16.89 -4.56 8.47
C SER A 304 -17.06 -3.04 8.50
N ARG A 305 -17.03 -2.41 9.67
CA ARG A 305 -17.11 -0.95 9.84
C ARG A 305 -15.83 -0.34 10.39
N SER A 306 -14.85 -1.16 10.77
CA SER A 306 -13.68 -0.72 11.54
C SER A 306 -12.38 -0.98 10.79
N VAL A 307 -12.24 -2.12 10.08
CA VAL A 307 -11.02 -2.52 9.38
C VAL A 307 -11.32 -3.44 8.20
N ASP A 308 -10.40 -3.50 7.24
CA ASP A 308 -10.37 -4.58 6.27
C ASP A 308 -9.95 -5.89 6.95
N PHE A 309 -10.72 -6.95 6.69
CA PHE A 309 -10.50 -8.25 7.31
C PHE A 309 -10.91 -9.42 6.42
N ASP A 310 -10.17 -10.52 6.57
CA ASP A 310 -10.55 -11.84 6.08
C ASP A 310 -11.13 -12.67 7.23
N THR A 311 -11.80 -13.78 6.92
CA THR A 311 -12.30 -14.70 7.95
C THR A 311 -12.05 -16.16 7.63
N VAL A 312 -11.72 -16.94 8.66
CA VAL A 312 -11.62 -18.40 8.60
C VAL A 312 -12.48 -19.02 9.69
N PHE A 313 -13.23 -20.06 9.32
CA PHE A 313 -14.01 -20.87 10.26
C PHE A 313 -13.32 -22.20 10.51
N THR A 314 -13.03 -22.52 11.78
CA THR A 314 -12.19 -23.68 12.12
C THR A 314 -12.95 -24.83 12.79
N ARG A 315 -14.17 -24.59 13.28
CA ARG A 315 -15.27 -25.45 13.82
C ARG A 315 -15.00 -26.89 14.33
N THR A 316 -14.07 -27.65 13.77
CA THR A 316 -13.68 -29.03 14.16
C THR A 316 -12.22 -29.43 13.81
N SER A 317 -11.37 -28.52 13.34
CA SER A 317 -9.97 -28.82 12.94
C SER A 317 -8.98 -27.89 13.62
N SER A 318 -7.68 -28.18 13.48
CA SER A 318 -6.66 -27.16 13.71
C SER A 318 -7.01 -25.90 12.93
N GLY A 319 -6.75 -24.76 13.55
CA GLY A 319 -6.90 -23.45 12.95
C GLY A 319 -5.84 -23.15 11.88
N PRO A 320 -5.75 -21.88 11.46
CA PRO A 320 -4.92 -21.51 10.32
C PRO A 320 -3.44 -21.86 10.54
N SER A 321 -2.79 -22.33 9.47
CA SER A 321 -1.35 -22.56 9.48
C SER A 321 -0.58 -21.26 9.73
N TYR A 322 0.66 -21.34 10.23
CA TYR A 322 1.54 -20.17 10.32
C TYR A 322 1.65 -19.41 8.99
N THR A 323 1.75 -20.12 7.85
CA THR A 323 1.81 -19.49 6.52
C THR A 323 0.56 -18.68 6.20
N THR A 324 -0.59 -19.03 6.81
CA THR A 324 -1.83 -18.25 6.73
C THR A 324 -1.79 -17.09 7.71
N LEU A 325 -1.39 -17.30 8.98
CA LEU A 325 -1.34 -16.24 9.99
C LEU A 325 -0.33 -15.13 9.64
N ALA A 326 0.86 -15.49 9.15
CA ALA A 326 1.97 -14.59 8.80
C ALA A 326 1.67 -13.58 7.68
N ARG A 327 0.47 -13.65 7.14
CA ARG A 327 -0.06 -12.74 6.14
C ARG A 327 -0.72 -11.52 6.77
N TYR A 328 -1.30 -11.70 7.95
CA TYR A 328 -2.11 -10.69 8.60
C TYR A 328 -1.33 -9.94 9.67
N ASN A 329 -1.61 -8.65 9.77
CA ASN A 329 -1.02 -7.76 10.77
C ASN A 329 -1.56 -8.03 12.16
N SER A 330 -2.84 -8.37 12.24
CA SER A 330 -3.46 -8.84 13.47
C SER A 330 -4.34 -10.05 13.19
N VAL A 331 -4.45 -10.90 14.20
CA VAL A 331 -5.34 -12.05 14.21
C VAL A 331 -6.26 -11.87 15.41
N PHE A 332 -7.56 -11.84 15.16
CA PHE A 332 -8.58 -11.93 16.18
C PHE A 332 -9.08 -13.36 16.20
N TRP A 333 -8.67 -14.12 17.19
CA TRP A 333 -9.07 -15.49 17.38
C TRP A 333 -10.14 -15.55 18.46
N TYR A 334 -11.27 -16.14 18.13
CA TYR A 334 -12.36 -16.36 19.04
C TYR A 334 -12.73 -17.85 19.07
N SER A 335 -12.85 -18.41 20.27
CA SER A 335 -13.35 -19.76 20.51
C SER A 335 -14.33 -19.76 21.69
N ASP A 336 -15.43 -20.48 21.59
CA ASP A 336 -16.29 -20.82 22.74
C ASP A 336 -16.23 -22.31 23.09
N SER A 337 -15.25 -23.03 22.55
CA SER A 337 -15.07 -24.43 22.87
C SER A 337 -14.67 -24.58 24.35
N VAL A 338 -15.47 -25.35 25.09
CA VAL A 338 -15.22 -25.69 26.49
C VAL A 338 -14.13 -26.76 26.64
N ASP A 339 -14.00 -27.67 25.66
CA ASP A 339 -13.15 -28.87 25.80
C ASP A 339 -11.72 -28.67 25.25
N TYR A 340 -11.58 -28.08 24.06
CA TYR A 340 -10.29 -27.91 23.38
C TYR A 340 -10.22 -26.62 22.54
N PRO A 341 -10.15 -25.44 23.17
CA PRO A 341 -10.12 -24.16 22.45
C PRO A 341 -8.89 -23.96 21.56
N LEU A 342 -7.77 -24.66 21.80
CA LEU A 342 -6.63 -24.69 20.87
C LEU A 342 -6.04 -26.09 20.74
N THR A 343 -5.72 -26.51 19.52
CA THR A 343 -4.89 -27.72 19.32
C THR A 343 -3.40 -27.42 19.57
N LEU A 344 -2.58 -28.46 19.74
CA LEU A 344 -1.12 -28.30 19.82
C LEU A 344 -0.56 -27.65 18.55
N THR A 345 -1.11 -27.97 17.39
CA THR A 345 -0.73 -27.36 16.11
C THR A 345 -1.04 -25.85 16.10
N ASP A 346 -2.15 -25.44 16.71
CA ASP A 346 -2.52 -24.03 16.81
C ASP A 346 -1.54 -23.26 17.68
N THR A 347 -1.18 -23.79 18.85
CA THR A 347 -0.20 -23.13 19.72
C THR A 347 1.15 -23.00 19.02
N VAL A 348 1.60 -23.98 18.23
CA VAL A 348 2.84 -23.86 17.43
C VAL A 348 2.71 -22.78 16.35
N ASN A 349 1.61 -22.76 15.59
CA ASN A 349 1.40 -21.78 14.52
C ASN A 349 1.28 -20.35 15.07
N ILE A 350 0.52 -20.16 16.15
CA ILE A 350 0.36 -18.88 16.84
C ILE A 350 1.68 -18.44 17.46
N SER A 351 2.40 -19.35 18.15
CA SER A 351 3.72 -19.05 18.71
C SER A 351 4.67 -18.54 17.63
N THR A 352 4.72 -19.24 16.50
CA THR A 352 5.57 -18.84 15.36
C THR A 352 5.11 -17.51 14.79
N TYR A 353 3.80 -17.28 14.66
CA TYR A 353 3.23 -16.01 14.23
C TYR A 353 3.67 -14.84 15.13
N LEU A 354 3.59 -15.02 16.46
CA LEU A 354 3.99 -14.03 17.45
C LEU A 354 5.51 -13.86 17.55
N ASP A 355 6.29 -14.93 17.42
CA ASP A 355 7.77 -14.85 17.35
C ASP A 355 8.22 -14.03 16.13
N PHE A 356 7.46 -14.04 15.05
CA PHE A 356 7.63 -13.15 13.88
C PHE A 356 6.69 -11.94 13.92
N GLY A 357 6.35 -11.49 15.12
CA GLY A 357 5.69 -10.24 15.48
C GLY A 357 4.32 -9.99 14.88
N GLY A 358 3.53 -11.05 14.81
CA GLY A 358 2.09 -10.94 14.74
C GLY A 358 1.48 -10.23 15.94
N ASN A 359 0.27 -9.71 15.77
CA ASN A 359 -0.55 -9.22 16.87
C ASN A 359 -1.73 -10.17 17.06
N LEU A 360 -2.02 -10.59 18.29
CA LEU A 360 -3.10 -11.54 18.57
C LEU A 360 -4.08 -10.96 19.57
N PHE A 361 -5.33 -10.80 19.17
CA PHE A 361 -6.43 -10.72 20.12
C PHE A 361 -7.01 -12.12 20.24
N PHE A 362 -6.95 -12.71 21.43
CA PHE A 362 -7.47 -14.04 21.68
C PHE A 362 -8.52 -13.99 22.79
N SER A 363 -9.72 -14.44 22.47
CA SER A 363 -10.83 -14.50 23.40
C SER A 363 -11.39 -15.91 23.41
N SER A 364 -11.32 -16.56 24.57
CA SER A 364 -11.78 -17.93 24.72
C SER A 364 -12.05 -18.28 26.17
N MET A 365 -12.89 -19.28 26.37
CA MET A 365 -13.00 -19.97 27.66
C MET A 365 -11.94 -21.08 27.76
N ASN A 366 -11.63 -21.49 28.99
CA ASN A 366 -10.89 -22.70 29.37
C ASN A 366 -9.52 -22.90 28.71
N VAL A 367 -8.94 -21.88 28.06
CA VAL A 367 -7.61 -21.97 27.46
C VAL A 367 -6.56 -22.13 28.55
N ALA A 368 -6.68 -21.38 29.64
CA ALA A 368 -5.73 -21.47 30.72
C ALA A 368 -5.90 -22.81 31.46
N GLU A 369 -7.13 -23.28 31.66
CA GLU A 369 -7.42 -24.62 32.19
C GLU A 369 -6.80 -25.72 31.32
N GLN A 370 -7.06 -25.70 30.01
CA GLN A 370 -6.58 -26.72 29.06
C GLN A 370 -5.07 -26.95 29.17
N PHE A 371 -4.30 -25.87 29.31
CA PHE A 371 -2.84 -25.93 29.34
C PHE A 371 -2.25 -26.02 30.75
N GLY A 372 -3.06 -25.77 31.78
CA GLY A 372 -2.66 -25.79 33.18
C GLY A 372 -1.68 -24.68 33.57
N SER A 373 -1.33 -24.65 34.85
CA SER A 373 -0.30 -23.73 35.35
C SER A 373 1.07 -24.06 34.74
N ASN A 374 1.91 -23.04 34.61
CA ASN A 374 3.29 -23.14 34.13
C ASN A 374 3.52 -23.46 32.64
N ASN A 375 2.48 -23.46 31.80
CA ASN A 375 2.63 -23.68 30.36
C ASN A 375 3.41 -22.55 29.66
N LEU A 376 4.32 -22.92 28.74
CA LEU A 376 5.16 -21.96 28.03
C LEU A 376 4.37 -21.01 27.13
N PHE A 377 3.33 -21.50 26.45
CA PHE A 377 2.51 -20.68 25.56
C PHE A 377 1.78 -19.60 26.35
N LEU A 378 1.11 -19.98 27.44
CA LEU A 378 0.40 -19.05 28.34
C LEU A 378 1.34 -17.97 28.90
N ARG A 379 2.51 -18.38 29.39
CA ARG A 379 3.48 -17.48 30.02
C ARG A 379 4.16 -16.55 29.04
N LYS A 380 4.67 -17.10 27.92
CA LYS A 380 5.46 -16.34 26.95
C LYS A 380 4.57 -15.41 26.16
N TYR A 381 3.44 -15.90 25.63
CA TYR A 381 2.66 -15.15 24.64
C TYR A 381 1.43 -14.45 25.22
N LEU A 382 0.81 -15.00 26.26
CA LEU A 382 -0.38 -14.39 26.89
C LEU A 382 -0.06 -13.70 28.22
N GLY A 383 1.16 -13.87 28.73
CA GLY A 383 1.64 -13.21 29.94
C GLY A 383 1.02 -13.74 31.24
N ILE A 384 0.43 -14.95 31.24
CA ILE A 384 -0.44 -15.42 32.33
C ILE A 384 -0.04 -16.78 32.92
N ASN A 385 -0.57 -17.06 34.12
CA ASN A 385 -0.73 -18.40 34.66
C ASN A 385 -2.18 -18.65 35.06
N LEU A 386 -2.62 -19.90 34.95
CA LEU A 386 -3.87 -20.38 35.53
C LEU A 386 -3.81 -20.35 37.07
N VAL A 387 -4.86 -19.81 37.69
CA VAL A 387 -5.12 -19.84 39.14
C VAL A 387 -6.25 -20.82 39.45
N SER A 388 -7.39 -20.69 38.77
CA SER A 388 -8.56 -21.56 38.90
C SER A 388 -9.28 -21.68 37.56
N ASP A 389 -10.01 -22.77 37.37
CA ASP A 389 -10.89 -23.04 36.22
C ASP A 389 -12.07 -22.04 36.08
N SER A 390 -12.34 -21.25 37.12
CA SER A 390 -13.54 -20.42 37.20
C SER A 390 -13.42 -19.27 38.18
N PHE A 391 -14.14 -18.17 37.91
CA PHE A 391 -14.49 -17.18 38.94
C PHE A 391 -16.00 -16.91 38.98
N GLY A 392 -16.55 -16.82 40.20
CA GLY A 392 -17.99 -16.82 40.46
C GLY A 392 -18.75 -15.51 40.21
N THR A 393 -18.33 -14.64 39.27
CA THR A 393 -19.02 -13.36 38.97
C THR A 393 -19.15 -13.12 37.47
N ASN A 394 -20.21 -12.40 37.07
CA ASN A 394 -20.54 -12.10 35.67
C ASN A 394 -20.19 -10.65 35.27
N THR A 395 -19.80 -9.81 36.23
CA THR A 395 -19.50 -8.41 35.99
C THR A 395 -18.00 -8.22 35.91
N ILE A 396 -17.55 -7.49 34.90
CA ILE A 396 -16.14 -7.24 34.60
C ILE A 396 -15.89 -5.74 34.53
N TYR A 397 -14.74 -5.29 35.03
CA TYR A 397 -14.26 -3.91 34.94
C TYR A 397 -13.00 -3.84 34.10
N GLY A 398 -12.91 -2.82 33.24
CA GLY A 398 -11.64 -2.45 32.60
C GLY A 398 -10.68 -1.91 33.66
N LYS A 399 -9.37 -2.14 33.50
CA LYS A 399 -8.35 -1.66 34.45
C LYS A 399 -7.20 -0.84 33.86
N SER A 400 -6.89 -1.04 32.57
CA SER A 400 -5.79 -0.32 31.91
C SER A 400 -6.36 0.79 31.00
N PHE A 401 -5.89 0.89 29.76
CA PHE A 401 -6.41 1.79 28.72
C PHE A 401 -7.93 1.66 28.46
N TRP A 402 -8.58 0.63 29.01
CA TRP A 402 -10.04 0.46 29.03
C TRP A 402 -10.77 1.37 30.04
N GLU A 403 -10.12 1.80 31.13
CA GLU A 403 -10.75 2.58 32.22
C GLU A 403 -11.20 3.98 31.76
N THR A 404 -10.52 4.55 30.76
CA THR A 404 -10.84 5.90 30.26
C THR A 404 -12.04 5.92 29.32
N ASN A 405 -12.46 4.75 28.83
CA ASN A 405 -13.60 4.63 27.94
C ASN A 405 -14.84 4.19 28.75
N PRO A 406 -15.92 5.00 28.79
CA PRO A 406 -17.10 4.76 29.63
C PRO A 406 -17.96 3.55 29.19
N ILE A 407 -17.60 2.86 28.10
CA ILE A 407 -18.25 1.62 27.65
C ILE A 407 -17.45 0.40 28.14
N THR A 408 -16.13 0.52 28.26
CA THR A 408 -15.23 -0.57 28.66
C THR A 408 -14.70 -0.44 30.08
N ASP A 409 -14.99 0.67 30.76
CA ASP A 409 -14.74 0.87 32.20
C ASP A 409 -15.45 -0.21 33.03
N SER A 410 -16.63 -0.64 32.58
CA SER A 410 -17.47 -1.63 33.22
C SER A 410 -18.47 -2.23 32.24
N PHE A 411 -18.59 -3.55 32.21
CA PHE A 411 -19.68 -4.23 31.53
C PHE A 411 -19.99 -5.58 32.17
N THR A 412 -21.18 -6.10 31.88
CA THR A 412 -21.57 -7.45 32.32
C THR A 412 -21.47 -8.40 31.14
N VAL A 413 -20.81 -9.54 31.36
CA VAL A 413 -20.81 -10.66 30.43
C VAL A 413 -22.05 -11.49 30.71
N ILE A 414 -22.86 -11.75 29.67
CA ILE A 414 -23.98 -12.68 29.82
C ILE A 414 -23.44 -14.10 29.68
N LYS A 415 -23.63 -14.91 30.74
CA LYS A 415 -23.43 -16.36 30.67
C LYS A 415 -24.48 -16.95 29.72
N PRO A 416 -24.11 -17.51 28.55
CA PRO A 416 -25.08 -18.11 27.63
C PRO A 416 -25.68 -19.42 28.18
N SER A 417 -24.99 -20.10 29.10
CA SER A 417 -25.45 -21.32 29.78
C SER A 417 -24.74 -21.53 31.14
N THR A 418 -25.16 -22.53 31.92
CA THR A 418 -24.62 -22.89 33.24
C THR A 418 -23.18 -23.38 33.24
N ASN A 419 -22.58 -23.64 32.07
CA ASN A 419 -21.23 -24.20 31.93
C ASN A 419 -20.21 -23.15 31.43
N TYR A 420 -20.57 -21.87 31.56
CA TYR A 420 -19.74 -20.74 31.17
C TYR A 420 -18.99 -20.22 32.39
N GLU A 421 -17.72 -20.57 32.53
CA GLU A 421 -16.88 -20.04 33.59
C GLU A 421 -15.57 -19.54 32.99
N PRO A 422 -15.30 -18.22 33.00
CA PRO A 422 -14.02 -17.72 32.55
C PRO A 422 -12.92 -18.18 33.51
N ASP A 423 -11.78 -18.57 32.96
CA ASP A 423 -10.60 -18.94 33.76
C ASP A 423 -10.21 -17.77 34.68
N GLU A 424 -9.85 -18.11 35.93
CA GLU A 424 -9.15 -17.20 36.81
C GLU A 424 -7.65 -17.26 36.50
N ILE A 425 -7.08 -16.12 36.13
CA ILE A 425 -5.68 -16.00 35.73
C ILE A 425 -4.94 -14.98 36.60
N THR A 426 -3.62 -15.11 36.63
CA THR A 426 -2.70 -14.13 37.20
C THR A 426 -1.63 -13.74 36.19
N ILE A 427 -1.06 -12.55 36.32
CA ILE A 427 0.07 -12.11 35.49
C ILE A 427 1.32 -12.89 35.88
N TYR A 428 1.97 -13.48 34.87
CA TYR A 428 3.26 -14.15 35.05
C TYR A 428 4.43 -13.16 35.07
N ASP A 429 4.44 -12.21 34.15
CA ASP A 429 5.51 -11.23 33.99
C ASP A 429 4.94 -9.81 33.84
N GLN A 430 5.03 -9.03 34.91
CA GLN A 430 4.55 -7.65 34.97
C GLN A 430 5.42 -6.67 34.17
N VAL A 431 6.61 -7.08 33.69
CA VAL A 431 7.46 -6.21 32.86
C VAL A 431 6.84 -6.02 31.48
N ILE A 432 6.23 -7.07 30.95
CA ILE A 432 5.67 -7.09 29.58
C ILE A 432 4.15 -7.24 29.57
N THR A 433 3.51 -7.50 30.71
CA THR A 433 2.07 -7.79 30.79
C THR A 433 1.38 -6.86 31.77
N ASP A 434 0.26 -6.28 31.33
CA ASP A 434 -0.64 -5.49 32.16
C ASP A 434 -2.05 -6.11 32.20
N THR A 435 -2.86 -5.70 33.17
CA THR A 435 -4.23 -6.14 33.35
C THR A 435 -5.14 -5.43 32.36
N ALA A 436 -5.84 -6.17 31.51
CA ALA A 436 -6.92 -5.59 30.69
C ALA A 436 -8.22 -5.49 31.49
N PHE A 437 -8.62 -6.60 32.15
CA PHE A 437 -9.91 -6.72 32.81
C PHE A 437 -9.84 -7.47 34.15
N ILE A 438 -10.66 -7.03 35.11
CA ILE A 438 -10.82 -7.65 36.42
C ILE A 438 -12.28 -8.04 36.70
N ALA A 439 -12.45 -9.09 37.48
CA ALA A 439 -13.74 -9.55 37.94
C ALA A 439 -14.30 -8.65 39.07
N SER A 440 -15.60 -8.34 39.02
CA SER A 440 -16.24 -7.43 39.99
C SER A 440 -16.24 -7.99 41.42
N GLY A 441 -15.96 -7.11 42.38
CA GLY A 441 -15.84 -7.46 43.80
C GLY A 441 -14.59 -8.28 44.15
N ARG A 442 -13.68 -8.46 43.19
CA ARG A 442 -12.52 -9.35 43.29
C ARG A 442 -11.28 -8.74 42.60
N PRO A 443 -10.65 -7.70 43.19
CA PRO A 443 -9.59 -6.90 42.53
C PRO A 443 -8.31 -7.68 42.16
N ASN A 444 -8.15 -8.91 42.66
CA ASN A 444 -7.02 -9.80 42.34
C ASN A 444 -7.37 -10.91 41.34
N HIS A 445 -8.62 -10.98 40.87
CA HIS A 445 -9.07 -12.01 39.93
C HIS A 445 -9.11 -11.39 38.53
N LEU A 446 -8.09 -11.71 37.74
CA LEU A 446 -7.95 -11.18 36.39
C LEU A 446 -8.71 -12.08 35.40
N CYS A 447 -9.28 -11.45 34.39
CA CYS A 447 -10.02 -12.14 33.32
C CYS A 447 -9.65 -11.62 31.93
N GLY A 448 -8.68 -10.71 31.87
CA GLY A 448 -8.01 -10.37 30.64
C GLY A 448 -6.68 -9.68 30.88
N THR A 449 -5.76 -9.86 29.95
CA THR A 449 -4.44 -9.25 29.95
C THR A 449 -4.13 -8.61 28.61
N TYR A 450 -3.17 -7.68 28.65
CA TYR A 450 -2.47 -7.20 27.49
C TYR A 450 -0.98 -7.49 27.69
N THR A 451 -0.35 -8.14 26.72
CA THR A 451 1.11 -8.42 26.73
C THR A 451 1.79 -7.71 25.56
N SER A 452 2.92 -7.07 25.79
CA SER A 452 3.79 -6.49 24.77
C SER A 452 5.25 -6.62 25.18
N ASN A 453 6.06 -7.27 24.35
CA ASN A 453 7.48 -7.51 24.64
C ASN A 453 8.44 -6.97 23.55
N GLY A 454 8.01 -5.95 22.79
CA GLY A 454 8.76 -5.36 21.67
C GLY A 454 8.67 -6.18 20.37
N SER A 455 8.56 -7.51 20.46
CA SER A 455 8.41 -8.38 19.30
C SER A 455 6.96 -8.60 18.89
N PHE A 456 6.04 -8.76 19.83
CA PHE A 456 4.61 -8.94 19.54
C PHE A 456 3.73 -8.23 20.55
N LYS A 457 2.44 -8.14 20.23
CA LYS A 457 1.39 -7.70 21.14
C LYS A 457 0.27 -8.72 21.19
N THR A 458 -0.21 -9.03 22.40
CA THR A 458 -1.39 -9.87 22.58
C THR A 458 -2.39 -9.22 23.52
N VAL A 459 -3.67 -9.42 23.23
CA VAL A 459 -4.76 -9.23 24.18
C VAL A 459 -5.36 -10.60 24.40
N PHE A 460 -5.50 -10.98 25.66
CA PHE A 460 -6.15 -12.24 26.02
C PHE A 460 -7.35 -11.97 26.92
N LEU A 461 -8.50 -12.56 26.60
CA LEU A 461 -9.70 -12.52 27.42
C LEU A 461 -10.10 -13.97 27.74
N THR A 462 -10.27 -14.28 29.03
CA THR A 462 -10.72 -15.61 29.49
C THR A 462 -12.20 -15.87 29.26
N PHE A 463 -12.88 -14.92 28.62
CA PHE A 463 -14.29 -14.95 28.30
C PHE A 463 -14.48 -14.54 26.85
N PRO A 464 -15.45 -15.13 26.13
CA PRO A 464 -15.90 -14.63 24.85
C PRO A 464 -16.56 -13.25 24.91
N PHE A 465 -15.86 -12.27 24.38
CA PHE A 465 -16.27 -10.86 24.43
C PHE A 465 -17.52 -10.53 23.60
N GLN A 466 -17.94 -11.38 22.66
CA GLN A 466 -19.16 -11.17 21.89
C GLN A 466 -20.44 -11.39 22.72
N ASN A 467 -20.34 -12.06 23.87
CA ASN A 467 -21.45 -12.29 24.80
C ASN A 467 -21.56 -11.17 25.85
N THR A 468 -20.87 -10.05 25.63
CA THR A 468 -20.96 -8.83 26.46
C THR A 468 -22.23 -8.08 26.10
N ASN A 469 -23.30 -8.38 26.83
CA ASN A 469 -24.63 -7.94 26.45
C ASN A 469 -25.22 -7.08 27.57
N VAL A 470 -24.70 -5.86 27.74
CA VAL A 470 -25.47 -4.77 28.35
C VAL A 470 -25.13 -3.43 27.71
N GLN A 471 -26.16 -2.82 27.09
CA GLN A 471 -26.26 -1.38 26.86
C GLN A 471 -26.47 -0.70 28.21
N LEU A 472 -25.47 0.03 28.71
CA LEU A 472 -25.72 1.10 29.68
C LEU A 472 -25.18 2.39 29.09
N LYS A 473 -26.06 3.09 28.37
CA LYS A 473 -26.00 4.51 28.00
C LYS A 473 -25.01 4.99 26.91
N ALA A 474 -23.98 4.27 26.46
CA ALA A 474 -22.95 4.86 25.57
C ALA A 474 -22.49 4.09 24.31
N GLY A 475 -22.86 2.82 24.08
CA GLY A 475 -22.46 2.08 22.86
C GLY A 475 -22.48 0.56 23.03
N TYR A 476 -21.88 -0.17 22.07
CA TYR A 476 -21.72 -1.64 22.13
C TYR A 476 -20.31 -1.99 22.64
N PRO A 477 -20.16 -2.76 23.75
CA PRO A 477 -18.84 -3.10 24.30
C PRO A 477 -17.93 -3.83 23.30
N THR A 478 -18.48 -4.71 22.46
CA THR A 478 -17.75 -5.40 21.39
C THR A 478 -17.08 -4.41 20.43
N ASP A 479 -17.77 -3.34 20.04
CA ASP A 479 -17.23 -2.29 19.17
C ASP A 479 -16.06 -1.56 19.83
N SER A 480 -16.22 -1.18 21.09
CA SER A 480 -15.18 -0.49 21.85
C SER A 480 -13.96 -1.39 22.07
N ILE A 481 -14.18 -2.68 22.38
CA ILE A 481 -13.09 -3.66 22.56
C ILE A 481 -12.29 -3.82 21.28
N ILE A 482 -12.95 -3.95 20.12
CA ILE A 482 -12.24 -4.07 18.85
C ILE A 482 -11.49 -2.78 18.52
N LYS A 483 -12.14 -1.61 18.65
CA LYS A 483 -11.53 -0.32 18.29
C LYS A 483 -10.32 0.02 19.14
N ILE A 484 -10.45 -0.04 20.46
CA ILE A 484 -9.34 0.23 21.38
C ILE A 484 -8.22 -0.80 21.18
N THR A 485 -8.54 -2.08 20.97
CA THR A 485 -7.50 -3.09 20.69
C THR A 485 -6.73 -2.71 19.42
N LEU A 486 -7.43 -2.36 18.35
CA LEU A 486 -6.77 -1.98 17.10
C LEU A 486 -5.97 -0.68 17.27
N GLN A 487 -6.59 0.37 17.82
CA GLN A 487 -6.00 1.72 17.92
C GLN A 487 -4.93 1.83 18.99
N ASP A 488 -5.29 1.55 20.24
CA ASP A 488 -4.48 1.89 21.41
C ASP A 488 -3.46 0.79 21.74
N ILE A 489 -3.75 -0.45 21.32
CA ILE A 489 -2.86 -1.59 21.56
C ILE A 489 -2.06 -1.92 20.31
N PHE A 490 -2.72 -2.27 19.20
CA PHE A 490 -2.04 -2.72 17.98
C PHE A 490 -1.52 -1.57 17.12
N ASN A 491 -1.74 -0.32 17.53
CA ASN A 491 -1.31 0.91 16.86
C ASN A 491 -1.83 1.01 15.41
N TYR A 492 -3.07 0.59 15.18
CA TYR A 492 -3.76 0.82 13.92
C TYR A 492 -4.26 2.26 13.90
N ASP A 493 -3.96 2.96 12.82
CA ASP A 493 -4.59 4.24 12.56
C ASP A 493 -5.93 4.03 11.83
N LEU A 494 -7.00 3.81 12.60
CA LEU A 494 -8.35 3.64 12.06
C LEU A 494 -8.98 4.96 11.57
N ASN A 495 -8.29 6.11 11.71
CA ASN A 495 -8.71 7.36 11.06
C ASN A 495 -8.32 7.39 9.58
N PHE A 496 -7.70 6.32 9.08
CA PHE A 496 -7.61 6.07 7.67
C PHE A 496 -9.02 5.87 7.12
N ASP A 497 -9.53 6.85 6.39
CA ASP A 497 -10.51 6.59 5.33
C ASP A 497 -9.70 5.93 4.21
N PRO A 498 -9.65 4.58 4.09
CA PRO A 498 -9.12 3.98 2.89
C PRO A 498 -9.84 4.62 1.71
N LEU A 499 -9.08 4.91 0.65
CA LEU A 499 -9.58 5.34 -0.66
C LEU A 499 -10.85 4.55 -1.01
N TYR A 500 -12.02 5.10 -0.65
CA TYR A 500 -13.38 4.82 -1.14
C TYR A 500 -14.48 5.60 -0.41
N THR A 501 -14.19 6.45 0.58
CA THR A 501 -15.25 7.23 1.28
C THR A 501 -15.09 8.75 1.28
N SER A 502 -13.94 9.33 0.89
CA SER A 502 -13.87 10.80 0.80
C SER A 502 -14.56 11.33 -0.46
N THR A 503 -15.57 12.14 -0.22
CA THR A 503 -16.56 12.69 -1.15
C THR A 503 -16.04 13.66 -2.23
N GLU A 504 -14.73 13.73 -2.53
CA GLU A 504 -14.17 14.89 -3.25
C GLU A 504 -13.19 14.64 -4.41
N ASN A 505 -12.82 13.39 -4.74
CA ASN A 505 -11.92 13.12 -5.88
C ASN A 505 -12.67 12.75 -7.17
N TYR A 506 -13.36 13.71 -7.78
CA TYR A 506 -13.98 13.49 -9.10
C TYR A 506 -12.94 13.03 -10.14
N ASP A 507 -13.27 11.98 -10.90
CA ASP A 507 -12.47 11.53 -12.04
C ASP A 507 -12.99 12.23 -13.30
N PHE A 508 -12.11 12.97 -13.98
CA PHE A 508 -12.46 13.85 -15.09
C PHE A 508 -11.83 13.38 -16.40
N GLU A 509 -12.65 13.27 -17.45
CA GLU A 509 -12.18 13.08 -18.81
C GLU A 509 -12.61 14.27 -19.68
N CYS A 510 -11.66 14.91 -20.38
CA CYS A 510 -11.96 15.99 -21.31
C CYS A 510 -11.50 15.60 -22.71
N ASN A 511 -12.48 15.38 -23.58
CA ASN A 511 -12.29 15.08 -24.99
C ASN A 511 -12.71 16.30 -25.84
N TYR A 512 -12.16 16.41 -27.05
CA TYR A 512 -12.59 17.44 -27.98
C TYR A 512 -12.65 16.91 -29.42
N LYS A 513 -13.55 17.47 -30.20
CA LYS A 513 -13.73 17.19 -31.63
C LYS A 513 -13.72 18.51 -32.39
N ILE A 514 -12.88 18.60 -33.42
CA ILE A 514 -12.84 19.76 -34.32
C ILE A 514 -13.74 19.46 -35.52
N GLU A 515 -14.79 20.26 -35.68
CA GLU A 515 -15.66 20.25 -36.86
C GLU A 515 -15.28 21.39 -37.81
N LYS A 516 -16.03 21.57 -38.90
CA LYS A 516 -15.67 22.52 -39.97
C LYS A 516 -15.50 23.95 -39.44
N ASP A 517 -16.43 24.39 -38.61
CA ASP A 517 -16.59 25.76 -38.11
C ASP A 517 -16.68 25.84 -36.58
N ARG A 518 -16.69 24.70 -35.88
CA ARG A 518 -16.80 24.64 -34.42
C ARG A 518 -15.88 23.60 -33.78
N ILE A 519 -15.61 23.80 -32.48
CA ILE A 519 -14.95 22.84 -31.60
C ILE A 519 -15.98 22.39 -30.57
N VAL A 520 -16.17 21.08 -30.45
CA VAL A 520 -17.02 20.47 -29.44
C VAL A 520 -16.13 19.91 -28.34
N VAL A 521 -16.26 20.42 -27.12
CA VAL A 521 -15.54 19.94 -25.93
C VAL A 521 -16.52 19.13 -25.08
N ASN A 522 -16.18 17.88 -24.82
CA ASN A 522 -16.94 16.97 -23.96
C ASN A 522 -16.16 16.74 -22.68
N ILE A 523 -16.79 17.04 -21.55
CA ILE A 523 -16.25 16.79 -20.22
C ILE A 523 -17.13 15.73 -19.56
N PHE A 524 -16.54 14.59 -19.23
CA PHE A 524 -17.16 13.53 -18.45
C PHE A 524 -16.64 13.60 -17.01
N VAL A 525 -17.54 13.41 -16.08
CA VAL A 525 -17.26 13.24 -14.65
C VAL A 525 -17.88 11.92 -14.19
N ASP A 526 -17.08 11.08 -13.55
CA ASP A 526 -17.48 9.76 -13.04
C ASP A 526 -18.72 9.82 -12.10
N ARG A 527 -18.88 10.93 -11.40
CA ARG A 527 -19.97 11.20 -10.47
C ARG A 527 -20.62 12.58 -10.72
N TYR A 528 -21.78 12.77 -10.10
CA TYR A 528 -22.57 13.99 -10.25
C TYR A 528 -21.77 15.19 -9.72
N PHE A 529 -21.49 16.16 -10.58
CA PHE A 529 -20.68 17.34 -10.29
C PHE A 529 -21.51 18.61 -10.29
N ASN A 530 -21.25 19.49 -9.33
CA ASN A 530 -21.77 20.86 -9.26
C ASN A 530 -20.60 21.83 -9.14
N GLY A 531 -20.45 22.73 -10.11
CA GLY A 531 -19.35 23.69 -10.12
C GLY A 531 -19.34 24.53 -11.39
N HIS A 532 -18.16 24.88 -11.88
CA HIS A 532 -17.98 25.76 -13.03
C HIS A 532 -17.04 25.14 -14.08
N VAL A 533 -17.36 25.33 -15.35
CA VAL A 533 -16.44 25.10 -16.48
C VAL A 533 -15.99 26.45 -17.00
N ARG A 534 -14.68 26.61 -17.24
CA ARG A 534 -14.09 27.78 -17.92
C ARG A 534 -13.24 27.31 -19.10
N ILE A 535 -13.45 27.87 -20.29
CA ILE A 535 -12.65 27.57 -21.48
C ILE A 535 -11.99 28.86 -21.95
N LYS A 536 -10.67 28.83 -22.14
CA LYS A 536 -9.84 29.97 -22.57
C LYS A 536 -9.22 29.70 -23.94
N LEU A 537 -8.97 30.75 -24.70
CA LEU A 537 -8.15 30.78 -25.91
C LEU A 537 -7.00 31.76 -25.72
N ASP A 538 -5.76 31.26 -25.78
CA ASP A 538 -4.54 32.05 -25.58
C ASP A 538 -4.61 32.94 -24.32
N GLY A 539 -5.17 32.37 -23.24
CA GLY A 539 -5.34 33.02 -21.94
C GLY A 539 -6.57 33.92 -21.80
N LYS A 540 -7.37 34.12 -22.86
CA LYS A 540 -8.62 34.89 -22.81
C LYS A 540 -9.83 33.97 -22.64
N ASP A 541 -10.73 34.28 -21.72
CA ASP A 541 -11.94 33.50 -21.50
C ASP A 541 -12.86 33.54 -22.73
N LEU A 542 -13.20 32.35 -23.24
CA LEU A 542 -14.23 32.13 -24.25
C LEU A 542 -15.57 31.73 -23.62
N LEU A 543 -15.50 30.95 -22.54
CA LEU A 543 -16.66 30.42 -21.84
C LEU A 543 -16.38 30.39 -20.34
N HIS A 544 -17.38 30.75 -19.53
CA HIS A 544 -17.39 30.48 -18.10
C HIS A 544 -18.85 30.21 -17.67
N GLN A 545 -19.16 28.98 -17.26
CA GLN A 545 -20.53 28.53 -17.02
C GLN A 545 -20.63 27.62 -15.80
N THR A 546 -21.69 27.79 -15.00
CA THR A 546 -22.05 26.83 -13.94
C THR A 546 -22.63 25.56 -14.55
N VAL A 547 -22.17 24.40 -14.10
CA VAL A 547 -22.59 23.09 -14.57
C VAL A 547 -23.12 22.23 -13.43
N SER A 548 -24.07 21.36 -13.76
CA SER A 548 -24.64 20.37 -12.86
C SER A 548 -24.93 19.09 -13.64
N GLY A 549 -24.32 17.97 -13.24
CA GLY A 549 -24.46 16.69 -13.94
C GLY A 549 -23.17 15.90 -14.05
N LYS A 550 -23.12 14.95 -14.99
CA LYS A 550 -21.94 14.09 -15.24
C LYS A 550 -21.32 14.32 -16.62
N ASP A 551 -22.10 14.80 -17.56
CA ASP A 551 -21.71 14.97 -18.96
C ASP A 551 -21.95 16.42 -19.37
N PHE A 552 -20.90 17.10 -19.81
CA PHE A 552 -20.97 18.48 -20.25
C PHE A 552 -20.43 18.61 -21.66
N GLU A 553 -21.27 19.09 -22.58
CA GLU A 553 -20.88 19.36 -23.96
C GLU A 553 -20.88 20.88 -24.20
N PHE A 554 -19.78 21.40 -24.75
CA PHE A 554 -19.63 22.80 -25.11
C PHE A 554 -19.25 22.94 -26.58
N SER A 555 -20.04 23.71 -27.32
CA SER A 555 -19.77 24.03 -28.72
C SER A 555 -19.24 25.46 -28.84
N LEU A 556 -18.01 25.60 -29.31
CA LEU A 556 -17.31 26.88 -29.48
C LEU A 556 -17.04 27.15 -30.96
N ASN A 557 -17.03 28.43 -31.37
CA ASN A 557 -16.56 28.78 -32.71
C ASN A 557 -15.09 28.40 -32.86
N LYS A 558 -14.76 27.76 -33.99
CA LYS A 558 -13.39 27.34 -34.26
C LYS A 558 -12.51 28.56 -34.53
N VAL A 559 -11.59 28.81 -33.61
CA VAL A 559 -10.50 29.80 -33.76
C VAL A 559 -9.17 29.09 -33.58
N ASN A 560 -8.17 29.45 -34.39
CA ASN A 560 -6.83 28.89 -34.23
C ASN A 560 -6.16 29.46 -32.98
N GLY A 561 -5.51 28.60 -32.19
CA GLY A 561 -4.80 28.98 -30.97
C GLY A 561 -4.82 27.87 -29.92
N ARG A 562 -4.32 28.18 -28.72
CA ARG A 562 -4.28 27.26 -27.59
C ARG A 562 -5.53 27.38 -26.74
N TYR A 563 -6.25 26.28 -26.62
CA TYR A 563 -7.40 26.16 -25.72
C TYR A 563 -6.97 25.63 -24.35
N THR A 564 -7.53 26.20 -23.29
CA THR A 564 -7.41 25.69 -21.92
C THR A 564 -8.81 25.46 -21.37
N VAL A 565 -9.12 24.24 -20.92
CA VAL A 565 -10.38 23.87 -20.27
C VAL A 565 -10.10 23.67 -18.79
N GLU A 566 -10.80 24.42 -17.95
CA GLU A 566 -10.71 24.41 -16.49
C GLU A 566 -12.06 23.97 -15.93
N LEU A 567 -12.04 23.00 -15.01
CA LEU A 567 -13.20 22.67 -14.18
C LEU A 567 -12.91 23.12 -12.76
N MET A 568 -13.85 23.84 -12.15
CA MET A 568 -13.67 24.48 -10.84
C MET A 568 -14.83 24.13 -9.91
N ASP A 569 -14.56 23.97 -8.62
CA ASP A 569 -15.63 23.83 -7.62
C ASP A 569 -16.45 25.13 -7.45
N ASP A 570 -17.46 25.09 -6.59
CA ASP A 570 -18.32 26.24 -6.25
C ASP A 570 -17.55 27.42 -5.59
N LYS A 571 -16.32 27.18 -5.14
CA LYS A 571 -15.40 28.19 -4.58
C LYS A 571 -14.39 28.72 -5.60
N ASN A 572 -14.53 28.35 -6.89
CA ASN A 572 -13.60 28.67 -7.98
C ASN A 572 -12.18 28.07 -7.81
N ILE A 573 -12.04 26.97 -7.07
CA ILE A 573 -10.79 26.21 -7.02
C ILE A 573 -10.74 25.27 -8.22
N THR A 574 -9.68 25.38 -9.03
CA THR A 574 -9.49 24.51 -10.20
C THR A 574 -9.23 23.08 -9.77
N LEU A 575 -10.16 22.18 -10.10
CA LEU A 575 -10.07 20.74 -9.85
C LEU A 575 -9.41 20.00 -11.02
N PHE A 576 -9.62 20.50 -12.25
CA PHE A 576 -9.10 19.89 -13.47
C PHE A 576 -8.68 20.95 -14.47
N LEU A 577 -7.58 20.68 -15.20
CA LEU A 577 -7.06 21.54 -16.26
C LEU A 577 -6.56 20.70 -17.45
N LYS A 578 -7.03 21.04 -18.65
CA LYS A 578 -6.59 20.43 -19.91
C LYS A 578 -6.26 21.51 -20.94
N THR A 579 -5.18 21.32 -21.69
CA THR A 579 -4.83 22.17 -22.83
C THR A 579 -4.81 21.39 -24.13
N PHE A 580 -5.17 22.04 -25.23
CA PHE A 580 -5.03 21.52 -26.59
C PHE A 580 -4.87 22.66 -27.59
N ASP A 581 -4.14 22.43 -28.68
CA ASP A 581 -3.91 23.44 -29.70
C ASP A 581 -4.73 23.14 -30.96
N VAL A 582 -5.37 24.16 -31.53
CA VAL A 582 -6.09 24.08 -32.80
C VAL A 582 -5.36 24.94 -33.83
N PHE A 583 -4.84 24.30 -34.87
CA PHE A 583 -4.21 24.98 -35.99
C PHE A 583 -4.85 24.57 -37.31
N GLU A 584 -5.09 25.53 -38.19
CA GLU A 584 -5.57 25.26 -39.53
C GLU A 584 -4.42 24.77 -40.41
N ILE A 585 -4.35 23.47 -40.64
CA ILE A 585 -3.39 22.90 -41.58
C ILE A 585 -4.06 22.88 -42.96
N LYS A 586 -3.77 23.88 -43.79
CA LYS A 586 -4.09 23.83 -45.23
C LYS A 586 -3.14 22.85 -45.93
N VAL A 587 -3.34 21.55 -45.72
CA VAL A 587 -2.82 20.56 -46.67
C VAL A 587 -3.72 20.68 -47.90
N ASN A 588 -3.20 21.24 -48.99
CA ASN A 588 -3.85 21.13 -50.30
C ASN A 588 -3.87 19.65 -50.71
N ASN A 589 -4.89 18.94 -50.25
CA ASN A 589 -5.10 17.53 -50.49
C ASN A 589 -5.53 17.32 -51.94
N ASN A 590 -4.57 17.27 -52.87
CA ASN A 590 -4.76 16.41 -54.03
C ASN A 590 -4.68 14.97 -53.51
N ILE A 591 -5.82 14.38 -53.19
CA ILE A 591 -5.90 12.95 -52.83
C ILE A 591 -5.31 12.18 -54.02
N PRO A 592 -4.19 11.44 -53.83
CA PRO A 592 -3.57 10.72 -54.92
C PRO A 592 -4.53 9.64 -55.44
N LYS A 593 -4.63 9.52 -56.78
CA LYS A 593 -5.12 8.29 -57.40
C LYS A 593 -4.19 7.16 -56.95
N ILE A 594 -4.72 6.24 -56.15
CA ILE A 594 -4.00 5.03 -55.76
C ILE A 594 -4.03 4.09 -56.97
N CYS A 595 -2.87 3.85 -57.56
CA CYS A 595 -2.71 2.88 -58.64
C CYS A 595 -1.76 1.80 -58.15
N ARG A 596 -2.26 0.55 -58.03
CA ARG A 596 -1.43 -0.64 -57.72
C ARG A 596 -0.60 -0.52 -56.42
N ASN A 597 -1.22 -0.09 -55.32
CA ASN A 597 -0.56 0.08 -54.01
C ASN A 597 0.55 1.14 -53.98
N ILE A 598 0.59 2.03 -54.98
CA ILE A 598 1.50 3.18 -55.03
C ILE A 598 0.68 4.45 -54.95
N PHE A 599 1.11 5.39 -54.10
CA PHE A 599 0.49 6.71 -53.99
C PHE A 599 1.51 7.81 -53.71
N GLN A 600 1.17 9.04 -54.09
CA GLN A 600 2.02 10.21 -53.88
C GLN A 600 1.41 11.18 -52.87
N ILE A 601 2.21 11.60 -51.90
CA ILE A 601 1.85 12.63 -50.94
C ILE A 601 2.59 13.91 -51.34
N LYS A 602 1.87 15.04 -51.39
CA LYS A 602 2.45 16.37 -51.60
C LYS A 602 2.20 17.25 -50.39
N SER A 603 3.21 18.03 -50.01
CA SER A 603 3.19 18.95 -48.88
C SER A 603 3.85 20.27 -49.29
N ASP A 604 3.46 21.39 -48.71
CA ASP A 604 4.12 22.69 -48.93
C ASP A 604 5.42 22.85 -48.10
N GLN A 605 5.64 21.94 -47.15
CA GLN A 605 6.77 21.88 -46.22
C GLN A 605 7.45 20.51 -46.25
N ASP A 606 8.70 20.45 -45.79
CA ASP A 606 9.44 19.21 -45.54
C ASP A 606 8.68 18.34 -44.55
N PHE A 607 8.61 17.04 -44.83
CA PHE A 607 7.81 16.11 -44.05
C PHE A 607 8.37 14.70 -44.03
N THR A 608 8.08 13.98 -42.95
CA THR A 608 8.31 12.54 -42.83
C THR A 608 6.97 11.82 -42.92
N VAL A 609 6.90 10.82 -43.79
CA VAL A 609 5.79 9.87 -43.91
C VAL A 609 6.22 8.58 -43.23
N GLU A 610 5.42 8.11 -42.29
CA GLU A 610 5.54 6.77 -41.72
C GLU A 610 4.26 5.99 -42.03
N VAL A 611 4.40 4.74 -42.47
CA VAL A 611 3.27 3.85 -42.77
C VAL A 611 3.31 2.68 -41.80
N PHE A 612 2.16 2.35 -41.20
CA PHE A 612 1.97 1.27 -40.25
C PHE A 612 0.92 0.30 -40.78
N ASP A 613 1.13 -1.00 -40.59
CA ASP A 613 0.08 -2.00 -40.85
C ASP A 613 -0.97 -2.03 -39.72
N ILE A 614 -1.98 -2.89 -39.85
CA ILE A 614 -3.05 -3.04 -38.85
C ILE A 614 -2.59 -3.48 -37.46
N SER A 615 -1.39 -4.07 -37.35
CA SER A 615 -0.82 -4.45 -36.06
C SER A 615 -0.08 -3.31 -35.37
N GLY A 616 -0.01 -2.13 -36.00
CA GLY A 616 0.78 -1.00 -35.54
C GLY A 616 2.27 -1.14 -35.85
N ARG A 617 2.68 -2.14 -36.65
CA ARG A 617 4.08 -2.28 -37.08
C ARG A 617 4.37 -1.29 -38.20
N ARG A 618 5.43 -0.50 -38.05
CA ARG A 618 5.92 0.41 -39.09
C ARG A 618 6.48 -0.41 -40.26
N VAL A 619 5.89 -0.25 -41.44
CA VAL A 619 6.30 -0.93 -42.68
C VAL A 619 7.12 -0.04 -43.59
N LEU A 620 6.95 1.28 -43.50
CA LEU A 620 7.68 2.26 -44.31
C LEU A 620 7.95 3.53 -43.50
N SER A 621 9.10 4.17 -43.72
CA SER A 621 9.40 5.52 -43.23
C SER A 621 10.26 6.23 -44.27
N LEU A 622 9.84 7.42 -44.67
CA LEU A 622 10.55 8.23 -45.66
C LEU A 622 10.41 9.70 -45.30
N THR A 623 11.50 10.45 -45.46
CA THR A 623 11.50 11.91 -45.32
C THR A 623 11.61 12.51 -46.71
N SER A 624 10.66 13.39 -47.05
CA SER A 624 10.68 14.15 -48.29
C SER A 624 11.03 15.61 -48.02
N LYS A 625 12.13 16.04 -48.64
CA LYS A 625 12.53 17.45 -48.75
C LYS A 625 12.03 18.09 -50.05
N ASP A 626 11.66 17.27 -51.02
CA ASP A 626 11.21 17.73 -52.35
C ASP A 626 9.70 18.00 -52.38
N LYS A 627 9.07 18.16 -51.21
CA LYS A 627 7.63 18.47 -51.08
C LYS A 627 6.70 17.42 -51.69
N THR A 628 7.26 16.28 -52.13
CA THR A 628 6.56 15.15 -52.72
C THR A 628 7.21 13.84 -52.28
N ALA A 629 6.40 12.90 -51.82
CA ALA A 629 6.81 11.56 -51.42
C ALA A 629 6.03 10.52 -52.22
N THR A 630 6.71 9.54 -52.80
CA THR A 630 6.05 8.36 -53.37
C THR A 630 6.13 7.22 -52.35
N VAL A 631 4.97 6.72 -51.93
CA VAL A 631 4.83 5.54 -51.09
C VAL A 631 4.49 4.36 -51.99
N ASP A 632 5.33 3.35 -51.98
CA ASP A 632 5.14 2.09 -52.71
C ASP A 632 4.97 0.95 -51.71
N LEU A 633 3.76 0.37 -51.66
CA LEU A 633 3.43 -0.78 -50.82
C LEU A 633 3.29 -2.08 -51.63
N SER A 634 3.77 -2.12 -52.87
CA SER A 634 3.64 -3.30 -53.75
C SER A 634 4.31 -4.57 -53.20
N GLN A 635 5.34 -4.43 -52.36
CA GLN A 635 6.04 -5.54 -51.70
C GLN A 635 5.41 -5.94 -50.36
N HIS A 636 4.37 -5.24 -49.92
CA HIS A 636 3.69 -5.52 -48.65
C HIS A 636 2.33 -6.21 -48.90
N LYS A 637 1.85 -6.95 -47.90
CA LYS A 637 0.60 -7.71 -48.01
C LYS A 637 -0.59 -6.77 -48.23
N THR A 638 -1.54 -7.16 -49.06
CA THR A 638 -2.81 -6.42 -49.18
C THR A 638 -3.49 -6.31 -47.80
N GLY A 639 -3.88 -5.10 -47.41
CA GLY A 639 -4.46 -4.83 -46.09
C GLY A 639 -4.69 -3.35 -45.83
N LEU A 640 -5.18 -3.04 -44.64
CA LEU A 640 -5.36 -1.67 -44.17
C LEU A 640 -4.03 -1.11 -43.63
N TYR A 641 -3.71 0.13 -43.99
CA TYR A 641 -2.50 0.82 -43.57
C TYR A 641 -2.82 2.19 -42.98
N PHE A 642 -2.09 2.56 -41.94
CA PHE A 642 -2.14 3.88 -41.32
C PHE A 642 -0.96 4.71 -41.77
N ILE A 643 -1.21 5.96 -42.16
CA ILE A 643 -0.16 6.89 -42.60
C ILE A 643 -0.06 8.02 -41.60
N LYS A 644 1.14 8.23 -41.07
CA LYS A 644 1.50 9.32 -40.16
C LYS A 644 2.37 10.33 -40.91
N LEU A 645 2.00 11.60 -40.84
CA LEU A 645 2.76 12.71 -41.41
C LEU A 645 3.32 13.56 -40.28
N SER A 646 4.61 13.87 -40.34
CA SER A 646 5.31 14.73 -39.36
C SER A 646 6.07 15.83 -40.10
N THR A 647 6.07 17.06 -39.58
CA THR A 647 6.86 18.18 -40.12
C THR A 647 7.71 18.79 -39.01
N GLU A 648 8.84 19.45 -39.33
CA GLU A 648 9.73 20.06 -38.32
C GLU A 648 9.05 21.12 -37.44
N LYS A 649 7.98 21.75 -37.95
CA LYS A 649 7.25 22.81 -37.23
C LYS A 649 6.13 22.31 -36.31
N LEU A 650 5.85 21.01 -36.29
CA LEU A 650 4.80 20.42 -35.45
C LEU A 650 5.40 19.31 -34.56
N PRO A 651 5.57 19.53 -33.25
CA PRO A 651 6.03 18.49 -32.33
C PRO A 651 4.98 17.40 -32.06
N HIS A 652 3.76 17.52 -32.62
CA HIS A 652 2.69 16.56 -32.44
C HIS A 652 2.25 15.89 -33.76
N PRO A 653 2.08 14.56 -33.77
CA PRO A 653 1.84 13.79 -35.00
C PRO A 653 0.41 13.95 -35.53
N LEU A 654 0.28 14.05 -36.85
CA LEU A 654 -1.01 13.94 -37.54
C LEU A 654 -1.25 12.48 -37.92
N LEU A 655 -2.20 11.83 -37.25
CA LEU A 655 -2.73 10.54 -37.68
C LEU A 655 -3.97 10.79 -38.54
N LYS A 656 -3.89 10.52 -39.85
CA LYS A 656 -5.07 10.57 -40.72
C LYS A 656 -5.51 9.12 -40.98
N LEU A 657 -6.69 8.73 -40.48
CA LEU A 657 -7.24 7.38 -40.72
C LEU A 657 -7.49 7.19 -42.22
N GLY A 658 -6.90 6.14 -42.78
CA GLY A 658 -6.91 5.80 -44.19
C GLY A 658 -7.95 4.75 -44.58
N THR A 659 -8.27 4.82 -45.86
CA THR A 659 -9.22 4.10 -46.72
C THR A 659 -8.97 2.60 -46.86
N VAL A 660 -10.02 1.82 -47.17
CA VAL A 660 -9.95 0.40 -47.56
C VAL A 660 -9.29 0.25 -48.94
N LEU A 661 -8.22 -0.56 -49.02
CA LEU A 661 -7.57 -0.95 -50.28
C LEU A 661 -8.22 -2.23 -50.80
N ASP A 662 -9.27 -2.10 -51.62
CA ASP A 662 -9.83 -3.25 -52.34
C ASP A 662 -8.99 -3.57 -53.58
N SER A 663 -8.58 -4.83 -53.68
CA SER A 663 -8.22 -5.45 -54.94
C SER A 663 -9.50 -5.72 -55.74
N VAL A 664 -9.74 -4.97 -56.81
CA VAL A 664 -10.70 -5.39 -57.84
C VAL A 664 -9.96 -6.22 -58.88
N THR A 665 -10.46 -7.42 -59.15
CA THR A 665 -10.29 -8.06 -60.46
C THR A 665 -11.64 -8.67 -60.83
N PHE A 666 -12.31 -8.04 -61.80
CA PHE A 666 -13.60 -8.34 -62.46
C PHE A 666 -14.70 -9.07 -61.69
#